data_AF-A0A9X5BLW6-F1
#
_entry.id   AF-A0A9X5BLW6-F1
#
_cell.length_a   1.000
_cell.length_b   1.000
_cell.length_c   1.000
_cell.angle_alpha   90.00
_cell.angle_beta   90.00
_cell.angle_gamma   90.00
#
_symmetry.space_group_name_H-M   'P 1'
#
loop_
_entity.id
_entity.type
_entity.pdbx_description
1 polymer ?
#
loop_
_entity_poly.entity_id
_entity_poly.type
_entity_poly.pdbx_seq_one_letter_code
_entity_poly.pdbx_strand_id
1 'polypeptide(L)'
;MGRKKIMTKLLTCFAAAATAVAGIPGSVPLSVRAVEAGSYTATFEARIGDTRYEKLEEAFDNAQSGDTIIVLKDCSVSKTLEVIADNITLTSGDAGNPAAICRGEEFSGKNYGRDAGNVLVGISSGSLATRDIILDGGAVLDGDFNNTGQVWDSPLIYVKGSYVMEAGTVLQNNYNTDYSESVDSNRSVRTAGALEVAEDGFLTMDGGFIRDCYTLGAGGGIQVRSSARAEITGGAVSHCYAVWGGALGMLGPVEITGMELYGNGAESSGGALWSTSELELSGCTVRDNQSAYDGGGASITANEKTVVSGCTFVGNSAGRGSAIHISGSEGVNPPVIRDCAITGNRSDAETPINGSAINYMAKSGLILDGEIVMDDNTFSDGIRNDIVFWYDDAEPVCLGESFTSTSAFKISGYEITSGKLAVDATTNGKETDAQQFSSCHGRFKTEEKGGDIYFTEIYRVLYFLDGKGYLDPETYVVGEPVTVLSREAEIPYLGSFDREDRVFDGWNTKEDGSGTDYGEGQEVWPEKTLYLYGKWKDKFTVTYDYNGGTGSTASAYSAPGYPAALPGAAREGYLFKGWFEDEGLKMPAGQEGEEYTAYADITLYAAWEEEAETPEERPEATVTFDADGGEMEGGDITAKVGSTIVLPSCTKEGYEFTGWYDGDTCVGQAGEDYTVAGDITLKAHYIRKEAPTCTVSFDTDGGKEISPMKVEKGKAVKLPEAEKEGHIFLGWYKAKEGGTRMGTELTVTEDTMLYARWEKESQKPEEKPEATVTFDADGGKMEGGDITAKVGDTITLPGCTKEGYEFVGWYDGDASVGPAGEQYTVTGDVTLKAHYEKKAEVTYLITFDPNGGRRAEPVKAAKGERITLPGTEKSGYVFLGWYTEKKGGILFGLAGDELEVAKDMTVYALWEKEKAEGTGDKGQETCKVAFHTEGGSLKNQTLTIVKGAGLYLPLPEKKGYDFTGWYLDKSLTQFAGAYRDSYRITKDTDFYAKWEKAKEEDKKDDNTDQGNNAETADTYTVKYDANGGTVKESSARVTKGKGVKLPAAEREGYAFTGWYTDKQILAGKAGAVYKSDRDICLYAGWKKVSDGNSGDNTNDTGKSSGTKTGASISDTGSKAGTGSSDAKTGTSTADTGSGGSTDKKSDTPVTGKSGNTAASLPGTGAEKEPVIQTGRTSPIYLLAAIGMVGVLLAALSVCEGKRSSRDKA
;
A
#
# COMPACT_ATOMS: atom_id res chain seq x y z
N MET A 1 36.61 -53.29 -50.85
CA MET A 1 37.55 -53.92 -49.87
C MET A 1 36.77 -54.16 -48.57
N GLY A 2 37.10 -55.05 -47.62
CA GLY A 2 38.28 -55.93 -47.52
C GLY A 2 38.36 -56.78 -46.24
N ARG A 3 37.26 -57.48 -45.85
CA ARG A 3 37.23 -58.79 -45.14
C ARG A 3 38.24 -59.12 -43.99
N LYS A 4 37.66 -59.50 -42.83
CA LYS A 4 38.05 -60.64 -41.94
C LYS A 4 39.31 -60.44 -41.04
N LYS A 5 39.60 -61.20 -39.95
CA LYS A 5 39.14 -62.54 -39.45
C LYS A 5 39.63 -62.82 -37.98
N ILE A 6 39.23 -63.97 -37.37
CA ILE A 6 39.97 -64.79 -36.34
C ILE A 6 40.03 -64.18 -34.90
N MET A 7 40.01 -64.85 -33.72
CA MET A 7 39.75 -66.24 -33.21
C MET A 7 39.43 -66.17 -31.67
N THR A 8 39.54 -67.21 -30.82
CA THR A 8 38.70 -68.42 -30.62
C THR A 8 39.31 -69.37 -29.55
N LYS A 9 38.53 -69.80 -28.51
CA LYS A 9 38.86 -70.84 -27.48
C LYS A 9 39.98 -70.45 -26.46
N LEU A 10 40.22 -71.09 -25.28
CA LEU A 10 39.77 -72.35 -24.64
C LEU A 10 39.88 -72.29 -23.06
N LEU A 11 39.54 -73.39 -22.35
CA LEU A 11 39.64 -73.75 -20.90
C LEU A 11 38.62 -73.08 -19.93
N THR A 12 37.99 -73.67 -18.89
CA THR A 12 37.86 -75.02 -18.21
C THR A 12 38.40 -75.17 -16.77
N CYS A 13 37.45 -75.21 -15.81
CA CYS A 13 37.30 -76.13 -14.66
C CYS A 13 38.34 -76.19 -13.51
N PHE A 14 37.83 -76.11 -12.26
CA PHE A 14 38.02 -77.15 -11.21
C PHE A 14 36.85 -77.13 -10.19
N ALA A 15 36.72 -78.14 -9.30
CA ALA A 15 35.54 -78.36 -8.43
C ALA A 15 35.85 -79.21 -7.15
N ALA A 16 34.80 -79.59 -6.40
CA ALA A 16 34.73 -80.43 -5.16
C ALA A 16 34.92 -79.69 -3.81
N ALA A 17 34.28 -80.01 -2.67
CA ALA A 17 33.17 -80.93 -2.26
C ALA A 17 32.43 -80.29 -1.02
N ALA A 18 31.48 -80.85 -0.24
CA ALA A 18 30.80 -82.16 -0.06
C ALA A 18 29.33 -81.91 0.43
N THR A 19 28.32 -82.80 0.33
CA THR A 19 27.96 -84.02 1.11
C THR A 19 27.81 -83.78 2.63
N ALA A 20 26.72 -84.10 3.35
CA ALA A 20 25.82 -85.28 3.35
C ALA A 20 24.47 -84.97 4.10
N VAL A 21 23.38 -85.77 4.23
CA VAL A 21 22.79 -86.98 3.57
C VAL A 21 21.35 -87.23 4.09
N ALA A 22 20.45 -87.77 3.24
CA ALA A 22 19.13 -88.42 3.52
C ALA A 22 17.94 -87.61 4.12
N GLY A 23 16.67 -87.93 3.83
CA GLY A 23 16.14 -89.05 3.02
C GLY A 23 14.69 -88.87 2.52
N ILE A 24 14.26 -89.77 1.61
CA ILE A 24 12.97 -89.79 0.87
C ILE A 24 12.34 -91.20 1.03
N PRO A 25 11.06 -91.46 0.67
CA PRO A 25 10.79 -91.97 -0.70
C PRO A 25 9.38 -91.71 -1.30
N GLY A 26 9.31 -91.71 -2.65
CA GLY A 26 8.11 -92.16 -3.41
C GLY A 26 7.51 -91.19 -4.45
N SER A 27 7.39 -91.49 -5.75
CA SER A 27 8.15 -92.39 -6.64
C SER A 27 7.74 -92.28 -8.13
N VAL A 28 8.68 -91.91 -9.04
CA VAL A 28 9.05 -92.62 -10.32
C VAL A 28 7.98 -92.71 -11.46
N PRO A 29 8.28 -92.82 -12.80
CA PRO A 29 9.54 -92.71 -13.60
C PRO A 29 9.53 -91.72 -14.83
N LEU A 30 10.73 -91.45 -15.41
CA LEU A 30 11.16 -91.30 -16.85
C LEU A 30 10.26 -90.59 -17.94
N SER A 31 10.76 -89.95 -19.02
CA SER A 31 12.14 -89.72 -19.54
C SER A 31 12.22 -88.70 -20.72
N VAL A 32 13.37 -87.99 -20.82
CA VAL A 32 14.07 -87.52 -22.06
C VAL A 32 13.42 -86.45 -22.98
N ARG A 33 14.12 -85.30 -23.06
CA ARG A 33 14.28 -84.30 -24.15
C ARG A 33 13.12 -84.00 -25.12
N ALA A 34 12.73 -82.73 -25.12
CA ALA A 34 12.62 -81.91 -26.34
C ALA A 34 13.44 -80.61 -26.15
N VAL A 35 13.67 -79.86 -27.24
CA VAL A 35 14.31 -78.53 -27.24
C VAL A 35 13.52 -77.66 -28.21
N GLU A 36 13.09 -76.46 -27.81
CA GLU A 36 13.10 -75.21 -28.59
C GLU A 36 12.38 -74.04 -27.89
N ALA A 37 12.50 -72.84 -28.46
CA ALA A 37 11.78 -71.59 -28.17
C ALA A 37 11.78 -71.07 -26.72
N GLY A 38 12.59 -70.03 -26.46
CA GLY A 38 12.47 -69.20 -25.26
C GLY A 38 11.45 -68.08 -25.45
N SER A 39 10.62 -67.83 -24.44
CA SER A 39 9.70 -66.69 -24.41
C SER A 39 10.41 -65.42 -23.90
N TYR A 40 11.05 -64.68 -24.81
CA TYR A 40 11.34 -63.27 -24.56
C TYR A 40 10.00 -62.53 -24.50
N THR A 41 9.55 -62.14 -23.31
CA THR A 41 8.43 -61.22 -23.16
C THR A 41 8.91 -59.81 -23.51
N ALA A 42 8.90 -59.47 -24.80
CA ALA A 42 9.23 -58.14 -25.28
C ALA A 42 8.36 -57.09 -24.58
N THR A 43 8.99 -56.23 -23.78
CA THR A 43 8.33 -55.16 -23.02
C THR A 43 8.18 -53.91 -23.87
N PHE A 44 7.30 -54.01 -24.87
CA PHE A 44 7.03 -52.95 -25.84
C PHE A 44 6.73 -51.59 -25.19
N GLU A 45 7.31 -50.53 -25.75
CA GLU A 45 7.14 -49.15 -25.29
C GLU A 45 5.97 -48.45 -25.95
N ALA A 46 5.73 -48.74 -27.23
CA ALA A 46 4.72 -48.08 -28.02
C ALA A 46 4.01 -49.05 -28.97
N ARG A 47 2.88 -48.61 -29.51
CA ARG A 47 2.22 -49.25 -30.66
C ARG A 47 1.58 -48.22 -31.60
N ILE A 48 1.48 -48.58 -32.87
CA ILE A 48 0.67 -47.89 -33.88
C ILE A 48 -0.29 -48.95 -34.43
N GLY A 49 -1.59 -48.76 -34.18
CA GLY A 49 -2.59 -49.81 -34.39
C GLY A 49 -2.25 -51.09 -33.62
N ASP A 50 -2.10 -52.21 -34.33
CA ASP A 50 -1.67 -53.50 -33.78
C ASP A 50 -0.14 -53.70 -33.78
N THR A 51 0.61 -52.88 -34.53
CA THR A 51 2.08 -52.96 -34.62
C THR A 51 2.72 -52.44 -33.34
N ARG A 52 3.57 -53.23 -32.69
CA ARG A 52 4.24 -52.88 -31.42
C ARG A 52 5.73 -52.64 -31.63
N TYR A 53 6.27 -51.67 -30.91
CA TYR A 53 7.68 -51.25 -30.98
C TYR A 53 8.34 -51.47 -29.61
N GLU A 54 9.56 -52.01 -29.60
CA GLU A 54 10.30 -52.22 -28.34
C GLU A 54 10.75 -50.89 -27.73
N LYS A 55 10.92 -49.87 -28.58
CA LYS A 55 11.30 -48.51 -28.24
C LYS A 55 10.28 -47.48 -28.71
N LEU A 56 10.14 -46.37 -27.98
CA LEU A 56 9.29 -45.25 -28.44
C LEU A 56 9.85 -44.58 -29.70
N GLU A 57 11.18 -44.43 -29.82
CA GLU A 57 11.79 -43.78 -30.98
C GLU A 57 11.54 -44.54 -32.29
N GLU A 58 11.46 -45.87 -32.23
CA GLU A 58 11.16 -46.71 -33.39
C GLU A 58 9.71 -46.52 -33.87
N ALA A 59 8.77 -46.17 -32.98
CA ALA A 59 7.41 -45.83 -33.37
C ALA A 59 7.38 -44.50 -34.13
N PHE A 60 8.09 -43.47 -33.64
CA PHE A 60 8.22 -42.19 -34.34
C PHE A 60 8.91 -42.35 -35.72
N ASP A 61 10.00 -43.12 -35.80
CA ASP A 61 10.72 -43.39 -37.06
C ASP A 61 9.86 -44.13 -38.11
N ASN A 62 8.72 -44.72 -37.73
CA ASN A 62 7.83 -45.47 -38.63
C ASN A 62 6.44 -44.82 -38.82
N ALA A 63 6.12 -43.74 -38.11
CA ALA A 63 4.79 -43.14 -38.13
C ALA A 63 4.43 -42.48 -39.47
N GLN A 64 3.18 -42.64 -39.90
CA GLN A 64 2.61 -42.08 -41.13
C GLN A 64 1.50 -41.08 -40.81
N SER A 65 1.12 -40.26 -41.79
CA SER A 65 0.16 -39.18 -41.55
C SER A 65 -1.20 -39.72 -41.08
N GLY A 66 -1.68 -39.22 -39.94
CA GLY A 66 -2.90 -39.70 -39.27
C GLY A 66 -2.70 -40.82 -38.24
N ASP A 67 -1.46 -41.32 -38.03
CA ASP A 67 -1.22 -42.38 -37.05
C ASP A 67 -1.36 -41.92 -35.59
N THR A 68 -1.83 -42.83 -34.74
CA THR A 68 -1.82 -42.67 -33.28
C THR A 68 -0.75 -43.57 -32.66
N ILE A 69 0.26 -42.94 -32.06
CA ILE A 69 1.32 -43.56 -31.25
C ILE A 69 0.79 -43.71 -29.82
N ILE A 70 0.58 -44.96 -29.38
CA ILE A 70 0.06 -45.28 -28.05
C ILE A 70 1.20 -45.83 -27.18
N VAL A 71 1.58 -45.07 -26.16
CA VAL A 71 2.67 -45.36 -25.21
C VAL A 71 2.17 -46.30 -24.11
N LEU A 72 2.91 -47.37 -23.81
CA LEU A 72 2.40 -48.53 -23.06
C LEU A 72 2.92 -48.63 -21.61
N LYS A 73 3.94 -47.84 -21.27
CA LYS A 73 4.60 -47.73 -19.96
C LYS A 73 5.46 -46.47 -19.97
N ASP A 74 5.95 -46.06 -18.80
CA ASP A 74 6.98 -45.01 -18.71
C ASP A 74 8.27 -45.44 -19.46
N CYS A 75 8.92 -44.49 -20.13
CA CYS A 75 10.12 -44.75 -20.93
C CYS A 75 11.07 -43.54 -21.01
N SER A 76 12.36 -43.83 -21.18
CA SER A 76 13.41 -42.83 -21.39
C SER A 76 13.98 -42.97 -22.80
N VAL A 77 13.87 -41.92 -23.62
CA VAL A 77 14.34 -41.94 -25.01
C VAL A 77 15.82 -41.55 -25.13
N SER A 78 16.48 -42.09 -26.15
CA SER A 78 17.92 -41.92 -26.42
C SER A 78 18.25 -40.85 -27.47
N LYS A 79 17.24 -40.30 -28.15
CA LYS A 79 17.35 -39.18 -29.11
C LYS A 79 16.07 -38.34 -29.10
N THR A 80 16.12 -37.14 -29.69
CA THR A 80 14.92 -36.34 -29.97
C THR A 80 13.88 -37.13 -30.76
N LEU A 81 12.62 -37.04 -30.31
CA LEU A 81 11.46 -37.54 -31.03
C LEU A 81 11.06 -36.53 -32.10
N GLU A 82 11.45 -36.78 -33.34
CA GLU A 82 11.21 -35.86 -34.46
C GLU A 82 9.87 -36.13 -35.16
N VAL A 83 9.07 -35.08 -35.37
CA VAL A 83 7.78 -35.15 -36.09
C VAL A 83 7.88 -34.44 -37.44
N ILE A 84 7.79 -35.24 -38.51
CA ILE A 84 7.88 -34.81 -39.92
C ILE A 84 6.54 -35.02 -40.66
N ALA A 85 5.71 -35.97 -40.21
CA ALA A 85 4.41 -36.30 -40.79
C ALA A 85 3.27 -35.50 -40.14
N ASP A 86 2.18 -35.30 -40.88
CA ASP A 86 1.02 -34.52 -40.43
C ASP A 86 0.01 -35.38 -39.65
N ASN A 87 -0.68 -34.77 -38.68
CA ASN A 87 -1.77 -35.36 -37.90
C ASN A 87 -1.37 -36.60 -37.07
N ILE A 88 -0.14 -36.62 -36.55
CA ILE A 88 0.29 -37.64 -35.58
C ILE A 88 -0.39 -37.36 -34.24
N THR A 89 -0.89 -38.39 -33.56
CA THR A 89 -1.38 -38.28 -32.17
C THR A 89 -0.50 -39.12 -31.24
N LEU A 90 -0.05 -38.54 -30.12
CA LEU A 90 0.68 -39.24 -29.05
C LEU A 90 -0.19 -39.32 -27.79
N THR A 91 -0.32 -40.52 -27.21
CA THR A 91 -1.16 -40.73 -26.02
C THR A 91 -0.76 -41.95 -25.20
N SER A 92 -1.14 -42.01 -23.92
CA SER A 92 -1.00 -43.21 -23.07
C SER A 92 -1.98 -44.32 -23.47
N GLY A 93 -1.57 -45.57 -23.24
CA GLY A 93 -2.44 -46.74 -23.27
C GLY A 93 -3.43 -46.82 -22.10
N ASP A 94 -3.24 -46.00 -21.07
CA ASP A 94 -4.22 -45.75 -19.99
C ASP A 94 -4.29 -44.26 -19.66
N ALA A 95 -5.39 -43.60 -20.05
CA ALA A 95 -5.72 -42.23 -19.67
C ALA A 95 -6.04 -42.04 -18.17
N GLY A 96 -6.02 -43.12 -17.36
CA GLY A 96 -6.04 -43.07 -15.90
C GLY A 96 -4.68 -42.95 -15.26
N ASN A 97 -3.63 -43.32 -15.99
CA ASN A 97 -2.24 -43.20 -15.58
C ASN A 97 -1.40 -42.85 -16.83
N PRO A 98 -1.40 -41.57 -17.25
CA PRO A 98 -0.54 -41.07 -18.32
C PRO A 98 0.90 -41.55 -18.18
N ALA A 99 1.44 -42.14 -19.24
CA ALA A 99 2.83 -42.60 -19.27
C ALA A 99 3.79 -41.40 -19.32
N ALA A 100 4.90 -41.49 -18.58
CA ALA A 100 5.97 -40.51 -18.59
C ALA A 100 7.03 -40.82 -19.64
N ILE A 101 7.37 -39.81 -20.45
CA ILE A 101 8.46 -39.82 -21.41
C ILE A 101 9.51 -38.81 -20.94
N CYS A 102 10.75 -39.28 -20.73
CA CYS A 102 11.87 -38.44 -20.34
C CYS A 102 13.10 -38.63 -21.24
N ARG A 103 14.10 -37.75 -21.11
CA ARG A 103 15.41 -37.92 -21.76
C ARG A 103 16.26 -38.92 -20.97
N GLY A 104 16.92 -39.86 -21.65
CA GLY A 104 17.86 -40.80 -21.03
C GLY A 104 19.22 -40.16 -20.67
N GLU A 105 20.05 -40.89 -19.92
CA GLU A 105 21.38 -40.41 -19.45
C GLU A 105 22.34 -40.07 -20.61
N GLU A 106 22.26 -40.79 -21.74
CA GLU A 106 23.05 -40.55 -22.96
C GLU A 106 22.18 -39.97 -24.09
N PHE A 107 21.37 -38.94 -23.81
CA PHE A 107 20.45 -38.35 -24.78
C PHE A 107 21.18 -37.64 -25.94
N SER A 108 20.93 -38.10 -27.18
CA SER A 108 21.43 -37.50 -28.41
C SER A 108 20.41 -36.51 -29.00
N GLY A 109 20.47 -35.26 -28.53
CA GLY A 109 19.64 -34.17 -29.02
C GLY A 109 19.82 -33.82 -30.50
N LYS A 110 18.79 -33.20 -31.08
CA LYS A 110 18.84 -32.53 -32.39
C LYS A 110 18.74 -31.03 -32.20
N ASN A 111 19.74 -30.27 -32.66
CA ASN A 111 19.71 -28.81 -32.57
C ASN A 111 18.78 -28.20 -33.62
N TYR A 112 17.86 -27.35 -33.16
CA TYR A 112 16.87 -26.64 -34.00
C TYR A 112 17.20 -25.16 -34.26
N GLY A 113 18.24 -24.61 -33.62
CA GLY A 113 18.66 -23.23 -33.77
C GLY A 113 20.17 -23.08 -33.61
N ARG A 114 20.60 -22.04 -32.86
CA ARG A 114 21.92 -22.07 -32.21
C ARG A 114 21.83 -22.77 -30.86
N ASP A 115 20.75 -22.49 -30.13
CA ASP A 115 20.64 -22.60 -28.68
C ASP A 115 19.53 -23.58 -28.24
N ALA A 116 19.15 -24.55 -29.08
CA ALA A 116 18.07 -25.51 -28.83
C ALA A 116 18.56 -26.95 -29.04
N GLY A 117 19.61 -27.34 -28.31
CA GLY A 117 20.44 -28.52 -28.58
C GLY A 117 19.76 -29.86 -28.30
N ASN A 118 19.10 -29.99 -27.15
CA ASN A 118 18.58 -31.26 -26.62
C ASN A 118 17.06 -31.30 -26.45
N VAL A 119 16.30 -30.74 -27.41
CA VAL A 119 14.83 -30.80 -27.39
C VAL A 119 14.33 -32.25 -27.33
N LEU A 120 13.37 -32.55 -26.45
CA LEU A 120 12.79 -33.90 -26.30
C LEU A 120 11.88 -34.26 -27.48
N VAL A 121 10.97 -33.37 -27.89
CA VAL A 121 10.07 -33.52 -29.05
C VAL A 121 10.23 -32.34 -30.02
N GLY A 122 10.65 -32.63 -31.26
CA GLY A 122 10.92 -31.61 -32.27
C GLY A 122 9.99 -31.72 -33.47
N ILE A 123 9.05 -30.79 -33.63
CA ILE A 123 8.09 -30.77 -34.74
C ILE A 123 8.68 -29.94 -35.88
N SER A 124 9.49 -30.61 -36.72
CA SER A 124 10.29 -29.98 -37.77
C SER A 124 9.49 -29.41 -38.93
N SER A 125 8.37 -30.05 -39.28
CA SER A 125 7.51 -29.67 -40.40
C SER A 125 6.10 -30.28 -40.40
N GLY A 126 5.89 -31.38 -39.66
CA GLY A 126 4.59 -32.07 -39.61
C GLY A 126 3.64 -31.47 -38.57
N SER A 127 2.72 -32.27 -38.05
CA SER A 127 1.90 -31.87 -36.91
C SER A 127 1.64 -32.98 -35.90
N LEU A 128 1.60 -32.59 -34.62
CA LEU A 128 1.45 -33.47 -33.48
C LEU A 128 0.28 -33.02 -32.61
N ALA A 129 -0.59 -33.93 -32.19
CA ALA A 129 -1.49 -33.78 -31.07
C ALA A 129 -1.01 -34.63 -29.89
N THR A 130 -1.08 -34.09 -28.67
CA THR A 130 -0.85 -34.84 -27.42
C THR A 130 -2.11 -34.85 -26.57
N ARG A 131 -2.43 -36.01 -25.98
CA ARG A 131 -3.49 -36.18 -24.97
C ARG A 131 -3.10 -37.27 -23.98
N ASP A 132 -3.44 -37.13 -22.71
CA ASP A 132 -3.17 -38.15 -21.67
C ASP A 132 -1.71 -38.65 -21.64
N ILE A 133 -0.71 -37.76 -21.64
CA ILE A 133 0.71 -38.11 -21.69
C ILE A 133 1.56 -37.11 -20.88
N ILE A 134 2.65 -37.56 -20.25
CA ILE A 134 3.57 -36.69 -19.49
C ILE A 134 4.90 -36.60 -20.23
N LEU A 135 5.37 -35.38 -20.51
CA LEU A 135 6.75 -35.12 -20.93
C LEU A 135 7.51 -34.51 -19.74
N ASP A 136 8.59 -35.18 -19.33
CA ASP A 136 9.30 -34.88 -18.08
C ASP A 136 10.78 -34.56 -18.34
N GLY A 137 11.22 -33.39 -17.88
CA GLY A 137 12.60 -32.93 -17.97
C GLY A 137 13.50 -33.37 -16.81
N GLY A 138 12.97 -33.99 -15.76
CA GLY A 138 13.75 -34.53 -14.62
C GLY A 138 14.39 -33.50 -13.69
N ALA A 139 14.10 -32.20 -13.83
CA ALA A 139 14.47 -31.18 -12.85
C ALA A 139 13.71 -31.35 -11.52
N VAL A 140 14.24 -30.75 -10.45
CA VAL A 140 13.62 -30.75 -9.13
C VAL A 140 13.82 -29.36 -8.54
N LEU A 141 12.81 -28.49 -8.68
CA LEU A 141 12.84 -27.09 -8.25
C LEU A 141 12.35 -26.95 -6.81
N ASP A 142 13.00 -26.10 -6.02
CA ASP A 142 12.41 -25.57 -4.78
C ASP A 142 11.58 -24.30 -5.04
N GLY A 143 10.99 -23.75 -3.98
CA GLY A 143 10.15 -22.54 -4.07
C GLY A 143 10.90 -21.22 -4.29
N ASP A 144 12.24 -21.25 -4.31
CA ASP A 144 13.10 -20.16 -4.78
C ASP A 144 13.65 -20.49 -6.21
N PHE A 145 13.06 -21.49 -6.87
CA PHE A 145 13.40 -22.04 -8.20
C PHE A 145 14.81 -22.66 -8.34
N ASN A 146 15.50 -22.98 -7.25
CA ASN A 146 16.79 -23.67 -7.31
C ASN A 146 16.59 -25.13 -7.76
N ASN A 147 17.35 -25.57 -8.77
CA ASN A 147 17.25 -26.93 -9.28
C ASN A 147 18.27 -27.89 -8.63
N THR A 148 17.79 -29.07 -8.22
CA THR A 148 18.59 -30.19 -7.72
C THR A 148 18.52 -31.46 -8.59
N GLY A 149 17.75 -31.42 -9.68
CA GLY A 149 17.56 -32.50 -10.64
C GLY A 149 18.37 -32.33 -11.93
N GLN A 150 17.83 -32.82 -13.05
CA GLN A 150 18.44 -32.73 -14.38
C GLN A 150 18.41 -31.31 -14.94
N VAL A 151 19.32 -31.03 -15.89
CA VAL A 151 19.59 -29.72 -16.50
C VAL A 151 19.75 -29.89 -18.00
N TRP A 152 19.17 -28.98 -18.79
CA TRP A 152 19.17 -29.03 -20.27
C TRP A 152 19.44 -27.67 -20.89
N ASP A 153 19.79 -27.64 -22.18
CA ASP A 153 20.05 -26.44 -23.00
C ASP A 153 18.92 -26.22 -24.02
N SER A 154 17.67 -26.50 -23.61
CA SER A 154 16.51 -26.54 -24.51
C SER A 154 15.16 -26.72 -23.78
N PRO A 155 14.05 -26.29 -24.41
CA PRO A 155 12.69 -26.65 -24.01
C PRO A 155 12.43 -28.16 -24.19
N LEU A 156 11.34 -28.67 -23.61
CA LEU A 156 10.85 -30.03 -23.88
C LEU A 156 10.38 -30.17 -25.32
N ILE A 157 9.61 -29.19 -25.81
CA ILE A 157 9.03 -29.20 -27.16
C ILE A 157 9.51 -27.97 -27.94
N TYR A 158 9.90 -28.20 -29.20
CA TYR A 158 10.14 -27.15 -30.19
C TYR A 158 9.21 -27.33 -31.39
N VAL A 159 8.42 -26.31 -31.71
CA VAL A 159 7.35 -26.37 -32.72
C VAL A 159 7.66 -25.44 -33.89
N LYS A 160 8.00 -26.01 -35.05
CA LYS A 160 8.04 -25.28 -36.34
C LYS A 160 6.92 -25.71 -37.29
N GLY A 161 6.39 -26.91 -37.13
CA GLY A 161 5.10 -27.30 -37.71
C GLY A 161 3.93 -26.81 -36.87
N SER A 162 2.93 -27.68 -36.66
CA SER A 162 1.78 -27.40 -35.80
C SER A 162 1.72 -28.35 -34.60
N TYR A 163 1.38 -27.82 -33.41
CA TYR A 163 1.22 -28.58 -32.18
C TYR A 163 -0.17 -28.35 -31.56
N VAL A 164 -0.83 -29.44 -31.16
CA VAL A 164 -2.08 -29.42 -30.41
C VAL A 164 -1.84 -30.05 -29.03
N MET A 165 -1.97 -29.25 -27.97
CA MET A 165 -1.90 -29.71 -26.59
C MET A 165 -3.33 -29.86 -26.05
N GLU A 166 -3.80 -31.10 -25.90
CA GLU A 166 -5.11 -31.40 -25.34
C GLU A 166 -5.02 -31.78 -23.86
N ALA A 167 -6.18 -31.77 -23.19
CA ALA A 167 -6.37 -32.25 -21.83
C ALA A 167 -5.68 -33.61 -21.54
N GLY A 168 -5.22 -33.77 -20.29
CA GLY A 168 -4.41 -34.90 -19.86
C GLY A 168 -2.93 -34.84 -20.27
N THR A 169 -2.53 -33.92 -21.16
CA THR A 169 -1.11 -33.63 -21.41
C THR A 169 -0.49 -32.85 -20.25
N VAL A 170 0.69 -33.28 -19.79
CA VAL A 170 1.50 -32.56 -18.81
C VAL A 170 2.91 -32.34 -19.35
N LEU A 171 3.40 -31.10 -19.31
CA LEU A 171 4.81 -30.76 -19.57
C LEU A 171 5.43 -30.30 -18.25
N GLN A 172 6.44 -31.00 -17.73
CA GLN A 172 6.96 -30.71 -16.39
C GLN A 172 8.46 -30.85 -16.22
N ASN A 173 8.96 -30.23 -15.14
CA ASN A 173 10.30 -30.46 -14.60
C ASN A 173 11.44 -30.16 -15.59
N ASN A 174 11.38 -29.10 -16.40
CA ASN A 174 12.45 -28.78 -17.36
C ASN A 174 13.23 -27.52 -16.97
N TYR A 175 14.49 -27.69 -16.58
CA TYR A 175 15.39 -26.59 -16.23
C TYR A 175 16.33 -26.27 -17.39
N ASN A 176 16.00 -25.20 -18.12
CA ASN A 176 16.71 -24.76 -19.31
C ASN A 176 17.79 -23.73 -18.95
N THR A 177 19.05 -24.08 -19.17
CA THR A 177 20.25 -23.26 -18.91
C THR A 177 20.89 -22.73 -20.20
N ASP A 178 20.11 -22.47 -21.25
CA ASP A 178 20.58 -21.69 -22.40
C ASP A 178 21.08 -20.30 -21.93
N TYR A 179 22.41 -20.20 -21.79
CA TYR A 179 23.09 -19.01 -21.33
C TYR A 179 24.48 -18.89 -21.94
N SER A 180 24.77 -17.70 -22.50
CA SER A 180 26.09 -17.32 -23.00
C SER A 180 26.37 -15.85 -22.66
N GLU A 181 27.60 -15.58 -22.21
CA GLU A 181 28.11 -14.27 -21.83
C GLU A 181 28.49 -13.38 -23.04
N SER A 182 28.45 -13.90 -24.28
CA SER A 182 28.96 -13.20 -25.47
C SER A 182 28.03 -12.08 -25.97
N VAL A 183 28.47 -10.82 -25.87
CA VAL A 183 27.65 -9.60 -26.05
C VAL A 183 27.50 -9.14 -27.52
N ASP A 184 27.43 -10.05 -28.49
CA ASP A 184 27.36 -9.73 -29.93
C ASP A 184 25.92 -9.46 -30.43
N SER A 185 25.29 -8.45 -29.80
CA SER A 185 24.19 -7.56 -30.24
C SER A 185 22.89 -8.09 -30.92
N ASN A 186 22.77 -9.35 -31.33
CA ASN A 186 21.47 -9.95 -31.70
C ASN A 186 20.95 -10.78 -30.53
N ARG A 187 19.98 -10.25 -29.78
CA ARG A 187 19.29 -11.02 -28.72
C ARG A 187 18.42 -12.12 -29.33
N SER A 188 19.02 -13.30 -29.55
CA SER A 188 18.28 -14.56 -29.52
C SER A 188 17.56 -14.60 -28.17
N VAL A 189 16.23 -14.43 -28.15
CA VAL A 189 15.47 -14.46 -26.90
C VAL A 189 15.50 -15.91 -26.42
N ARG A 190 16.16 -16.19 -25.29
CA ARG A 190 16.74 -17.51 -24.97
C ARG A 190 15.75 -18.56 -24.48
N THR A 191 14.92 -19.00 -25.42
CA THR A 191 14.13 -20.25 -25.41
C THR A 191 13.12 -20.41 -24.25
N ALA A 192 12.09 -21.22 -24.48
CA ALA A 192 11.08 -21.51 -23.46
C ALA A 192 11.63 -22.45 -22.37
N GLY A 193 11.00 -22.44 -21.19
CA GLY A 193 11.24 -23.47 -20.17
C GLY A 193 10.61 -24.81 -20.56
N ALA A 194 9.37 -24.84 -21.07
CA ALA A 194 8.71 -26.08 -21.50
C ALA A 194 8.45 -26.19 -23.02
N LEU A 195 7.85 -25.17 -23.64
CA LEU A 195 7.30 -25.24 -25.00
C LEU A 195 7.67 -23.98 -25.80
N GLU A 196 8.46 -24.13 -26.86
CA GLU A 196 8.76 -23.04 -27.79
C GLU A 196 8.03 -23.20 -29.12
N VAL A 197 7.21 -22.21 -29.48
CA VAL A 197 6.62 -22.07 -30.81
C VAL A 197 7.53 -21.16 -31.64
N ALA A 198 8.26 -21.76 -32.57
CA ALA A 198 9.25 -21.11 -33.43
C ALA A 198 8.59 -20.23 -34.50
N GLU A 199 9.40 -19.41 -35.18
CA GLU A 199 8.95 -18.61 -36.33
C GLU A 199 8.22 -19.49 -37.36
N ASP A 200 7.05 -18.99 -37.78
CA ASP A 200 6.05 -19.60 -38.66
C ASP A 200 5.34 -20.87 -38.11
N GLY A 201 5.62 -21.26 -36.85
CA GLY A 201 4.97 -22.35 -36.14
C GLY A 201 3.59 -22.00 -35.57
N PHE A 202 2.81 -23.04 -35.26
CA PHE A 202 1.43 -22.90 -34.76
C PHE A 202 1.17 -23.75 -33.50
N LEU A 203 0.44 -23.18 -32.53
CA LEU A 203 -0.01 -23.86 -31.31
C LEU A 203 -1.54 -23.74 -31.15
N THR A 204 -2.18 -24.87 -30.89
CA THR A 204 -3.52 -24.92 -30.27
C THR A 204 -3.39 -25.56 -28.90
N MET A 205 -4.04 -24.99 -27.87
CA MET A 205 -4.05 -25.55 -26.52
C MET A 205 -5.47 -25.55 -25.93
N ASP A 206 -6.04 -26.73 -25.78
CA ASP A 206 -7.38 -26.96 -25.21
C ASP A 206 -7.24 -27.80 -23.93
N GLY A 207 -6.75 -27.15 -22.88
CA GLY A 207 -6.40 -27.79 -21.62
C GLY A 207 -4.94 -28.27 -21.56
N GLY A 208 -4.70 -29.21 -20.64
CA GLY A 208 -3.35 -29.65 -20.28
C GLY A 208 -2.69 -28.73 -19.24
N PHE A 209 -1.51 -29.14 -18.76
CA PHE A 209 -0.84 -28.49 -17.63
C PHE A 209 0.67 -28.36 -17.88
N ILE A 210 1.24 -27.20 -17.58
CA ILE A 210 2.68 -26.94 -17.64
C ILE A 210 3.16 -26.50 -16.25
N ARG A 211 4.23 -27.12 -15.73
CA ARG A 211 4.72 -26.78 -14.38
C ARG A 211 6.20 -27.06 -14.14
N ASP A 212 6.76 -26.46 -13.09
CA ASP A 212 8.11 -26.77 -12.60
C ASP A 212 9.20 -26.61 -13.68
N CYS A 213 9.05 -25.60 -14.54
CA CYS A 213 9.91 -25.33 -15.70
C CYS A 213 10.59 -23.96 -15.59
N TYR A 214 11.84 -23.87 -16.04
CA TYR A 214 12.72 -22.72 -15.82
C TYR A 214 13.46 -22.36 -17.10
N THR A 215 13.66 -21.07 -17.37
CA THR A 215 14.54 -20.56 -18.44
C THR A 215 15.27 -19.28 -18.03
N LEU A 216 16.41 -18.98 -18.67
CA LEU A 216 17.08 -17.67 -18.63
C LEU A 216 16.73 -16.77 -19.83
N GLY A 217 15.66 -17.12 -20.56
CA GLY A 217 15.04 -16.28 -21.60
C GLY A 217 13.62 -15.87 -21.23
N ALA A 218 12.66 -16.25 -22.07
CA ALA A 218 11.27 -15.80 -21.95
C ALA A 218 10.28 -16.96 -22.11
N GLY A 219 9.21 -16.98 -21.31
CA GLY A 219 8.22 -18.06 -21.31
C GLY A 219 8.70 -19.29 -20.56
N GLY A 220 8.69 -19.25 -19.22
CA GLY A 220 9.09 -20.41 -18.39
C GLY A 220 8.18 -21.62 -18.60
N GLY A 221 6.91 -21.39 -18.95
CA GLY A 221 6.07 -22.38 -19.62
C GLY A 221 6.22 -22.32 -21.14
N ILE A 222 5.57 -21.33 -21.76
CA ILE A 222 5.39 -21.22 -23.22
C ILE A 222 6.05 -19.95 -23.77
N GLN A 223 6.83 -20.07 -24.84
CA GLN A 223 7.28 -18.95 -25.66
C GLN A 223 6.68 -19.02 -27.07
N VAL A 224 6.20 -17.88 -27.59
CA VAL A 224 5.67 -17.75 -28.96
C VAL A 224 6.49 -16.69 -29.71
N ARG A 225 7.20 -17.08 -30.77
CA ARG A 225 8.04 -16.18 -31.61
C ARG A 225 7.18 -15.23 -32.46
N SER A 226 7.81 -14.22 -33.05
CA SER A 226 7.15 -13.06 -33.68
C SER A 226 6.24 -13.35 -34.88
N SER A 227 6.57 -14.31 -35.74
CA SER A 227 5.67 -14.76 -36.83
C SER A 227 4.82 -15.98 -36.48
N ALA A 228 4.99 -16.53 -35.27
CA ALA A 228 4.21 -17.65 -34.77
C ALA A 228 2.82 -17.22 -34.31
N ARG A 229 1.93 -18.19 -34.08
CA ARG A 229 0.58 -17.96 -33.53
C ARG A 229 0.26 -19.00 -32.48
N ALA A 230 -0.53 -18.60 -31.48
CA ALA A 230 -1.13 -19.51 -30.51
C ALA A 230 -2.61 -19.18 -30.30
N GLU A 231 -3.44 -20.21 -30.32
CA GLU A 231 -4.86 -20.19 -29.95
C GLU A 231 -5.02 -21.06 -28.70
N ILE A 232 -5.33 -20.44 -27.55
CA ILE A 232 -5.44 -21.13 -26.26
C ILE A 232 -6.88 -20.99 -25.76
N THR A 233 -7.57 -22.10 -25.54
CA THR A 233 -8.96 -22.16 -25.04
C THR A 233 -9.08 -22.63 -23.59
N GLY A 234 -7.98 -23.09 -23.00
CA GLY A 234 -7.89 -23.36 -21.56
C GLY A 234 -6.63 -24.13 -21.18
N GLY A 235 -6.51 -24.48 -19.90
CA GLY A 235 -5.36 -25.18 -19.32
C GLY A 235 -4.63 -24.32 -18.29
N ALA A 236 -3.49 -24.81 -17.79
CA ALA A 236 -2.77 -24.15 -16.70
C ALA A 236 -1.25 -24.08 -16.90
N VAL A 237 -0.64 -23.02 -16.37
CA VAL A 237 0.82 -22.89 -16.18
C VAL A 237 1.12 -22.46 -14.74
N SER A 238 1.93 -23.23 -14.03
CA SER A 238 2.23 -22.92 -12.62
C SER A 238 3.64 -23.28 -12.15
N HIS A 239 4.20 -22.50 -11.23
CA HIS A 239 5.54 -22.75 -10.70
C HIS A 239 6.59 -22.84 -11.82
N CYS A 240 6.48 -21.94 -12.80
CA CYS A 240 7.47 -21.73 -13.85
C CYS A 240 8.23 -20.42 -13.66
N TYR A 241 9.46 -20.34 -14.16
CA TYR A 241 10.34 -19.17 -14.04
C TYR A 241 11.00 -18.75 -15.36
N ALA A 242 11.15 -17.44 -15.57
CA ALA A 242 11.85 -16.85 -16.72
C ALA A 242 12.57 -15.54 -16.34
N VAL A 243 13.28 -14.93 -17.29
CA VAL A 243 13.62 -13.49 -17.17
C VAL A 243 12.40 -12.64 -17.53
N TRP A 244 11.66 -13.03 -18.58
CA TRP A 244 10.42 -12.35 -19.00
C TRP A 244 9.27 -13.34 -19.22
N GLY A 245 8.12 -13.13 -18.58
CA GLY A 245 6.98 -14.05 -18.74
C GLY A 245 7.22 -15.39 -18.06
N GLY A 246 7.11 -15.44 -16.73
CA GLY A 246 7.38 -16.65 -15.94
C GLY A 246 6.55 -17.86 -16.38
N ALA A 247 5.30 -17.63 -16.78
CA ALA A 247 4.50 -18.60 -17.53
C ALA A 247 4.63 -18.43 -19.05
N LEU A 248 4.40 -17.21 -19.57
CA LEU A 248 4.10 -16.94 -20.98
C LEU A 248 4.95 -15.78 -21.53
N GLY A 249 5.79 -16.03 -22.54
CA GLY A 249 6.60 -15.03 -23.25
C GLY A 249 6.15 -14.86 -24.70
N MET A 250 5.32 -13.85 -24.98
CA MET A 250 4.59 -13.68 -26.24
C MET A 250 5.19 -12.58 -27.12
N LEU A 251 5.74 -12.97 -28.29
CA LEU A 251 6.31 -12.06 -29.29
C LEU A 251 5.45 -12.00 -30.56
N GLY A 252 4.70 -13.06 -30.86
CA GLY A 252 3.69 -13.10 -31.92
C GLY A 252 2.28 -12.82 -31.38
N PRO A 253 1.29 -12.58 -32.27
CA PRO A 253 -0.09 -12.31 -31.88
C PRO A 253 -0.75 -13.57 -31.26
N VAL A 254 -1.46 -13.39 -30.15
CA VAL A 254 -2.08 -14.50 -29.40
C VAL A 254 -3.47 -14.17 -28.87
N GLU A 255 -4.34 -15.20 -28.88
CA GLU A 255 -5.67 -15.17 -28.29
C GLU A 255 -5.74 -16.27 -27.22
N ILE A 256 -5.95 -15.87 -25.97
CA ILE A 256 -5.81 -16.72 -24.77
C ILE A 256 -7.09 -16.63 -23.95
N THR A 257 -7.82 -17.73 -23.87
CA THR A 257 -9.10 -17.84 -23.16
C THR A 257 -9.03 -18.89 -22.05
N GLY A 258 -9.66 -18.60 -20.90
CA GLY A 258 -9.94 -19.59 -19.85
C GLY A 258 -8.72 -20.24 -19.17
N MET A 259 -7.55 -19.59 -19.21
CA MET A 259 -6.29 -20.15 -18.72
C MET A 259 -6.04 -19.81 -17.23
N GLU A 260 -5.48 -20.75 -16.47
CA GLU A 260 -4.98 -20.52 -15.11
C GLU A 260 -3.46 -20.30 -15.12
N LEU A 261 -3.00 -19.13 -14.66
CA LEU A 261 -1.58 -18.78 -14.55
C LEU A 261 -1.27 -18.48 -13.08
N TYR A 262 -0.55 -19.37 -12.39
CA TYR A 262 -0.33 -19.19 -10.94
C TYR A 262 1.03 -19.60 -10.35
N GLY A 263 1.52 -18.81 -9.39
CA GLY A 263 2.78 -19.11 -8.68
C GLY A 263 4.02 -19.06 -9.58
N ASN A 264 3.98 -18.32 -10.69
CA ASN A 264 5.09 -18.18 -11.63
C ASN A 264 5.97 -16.96 -11.29
N GLY A 265 7.25 -17.02 -11.63
CA GLY A 265 8.26 -16.00 -11.31
C GLY A 265 8.96 -15.40 -12.53
N ALA A 266 9.31 -14.10 -12.47
CA ALA A 266 10.12 -13.45 -13.49
C ALA A 266 11.26 -12.57 -12.92
N GLU A 267 12.48 -12.74 -13.40
CA GLU A 267 13.66 -11.94 -12.98
C GLU A 267 13.54 -10.46 -13.38
N SER A 268 12.88 -10.18 -14.51
CA SER A 268 12.60 -8.81 -14.97
C SER A 268 11.11 -8.51 -14.82
N SER A 269 10.29 -8.96 -15.77
CA SER A 269 8.95 -8.41 -15.98
C SER A 269 7.97 -9.46 -16.51
N GLY A 270 6.70 -9.38 -16.09
CA GLY A 270 5.66 -10.35 -16.44
C GLY A 270 5.77 -11.65 -15.63
N GLY A 271 5.36 -11.65 -14.36
CA GLY A 271 5.46 -12.83 -13.49
C GLY A 271 4.70 -14.04 -14.02
N ALA A 272 3.47 -13.83 -14.51
CA ALA A 272 2.83 -14.80 -15.42
C ALA A 272 3.13 -14.47 -16.89
N LEU A 273 2.66 -13.31 -17.38
CA LEU A 273 2.63 -12.98 -18.81
C LEU A 273 3.55 -11.80 -19.15
N TRP A 274 4.38 -11.95 -20.17
CA TRP A 274 5.05 -10.85 -20.86
C TRP A 274 4.64 -10.87 -22.33
N SER A 275 4.13 -9.74 -22.86
CA SER A 275 3.78 -9.60 -24.27
C SER A 275 4.31 -8.30 -24.88
N THR A 276 4.89 -8.40 -26.08
CA THR A 276 5.27 -7.26 -26.93
C THR A 276 4.51 -7.23 -28.25
N SER A 277 3.33 -7.87 -28.29
CA SER A 277 2.55 -8.13 -29.51
C SER A 277 1.05 -8.01 -29.26
N GLU A 278 0.24 -8.15 -30.31
CA GLU A 278 -1.23 -8.19 -30.16
C GLU A 278 -1.64 -9.27 -29.17
N LEU A 279 -2.51 -8.89 -28.23
CA LEU A 279 -2.89 -9.71 -27.08
C LEU A 279 -4.40 -9.58 -26.84
N GLU A 280 -5.10 -10.71 -26.89
CA GLU A 280 -6.45 -10.85 -26.36
C GLU A 280 -6.44 -11.89 -25.24
N LEU A 281 -6.67 -11.44 -24.00
CA LEU A 281 -6.69 -12.27 -22.80
C LEU A 281 -8.12 -12.26 -22.23
N SER A 282 -8.77 -13.42 -22.20
CA SER A 282 -10.23 -13.52 -21.98
C SER A 282 -10.59 -14.58 -20.94
N GLY A 283 -11.36 -14.23 -19.90
CA GLY A 283 -11.82 -15.19 -18.89
C GLY A 283 -10.71 -15.91 -18.09
N CYS A 284 -9.49 -15.36 -18.06
CA CYS A 284 -8.32 -16.01 -17.47
C CYS A 284 -8.16 -15.68 -15.98
N THR A 285 -7.57 -16.61 -15.22
CA THR A 285 -7.23 -16.40 -13.79
C THR A 285 -5.71 -16.31 -13.63
N VAL A 286 -5.24 -15.14 -13.22
CA VAL A 286 -3.81 -14.82 -13.04
C VAL A 286 -3.59 -14.53 -11.55
N ARG A 287 -3.01 -15.47 -10.80
CA ARG A 287 -2.90 -15.33 -9.34
C ARG A 287 -1.56 -15.75 -8.73
N ASP A 288 -1.19 -15.15 -7.62
CA ASP A 288 -0.01 -15.52 -6.84
C ASP A 288 1.33 -15.46 -7.63
N ASN A 289 1.40 -14.73 -8.76
CA ASN A 289 2.60 -14.62 -9.59
C ASN A 289 3.48 -13.44 -9.15
N GLN A 290 4.78 -13.51 -9.44
CA GLN A 290 5.76 -12.50 -9.02
C GLN A 290 6.70 -12.09 -10.14
N SER A 291 6.99 -10.79 -10.29
CA SER A 291 8.17 -10.31 -11.00
C SER A 291 9.01 -9.39 -10.10
N ALA A 292 10.32 -9.28 -10.37
CA ALA A 292 11.18 -8.42 -9.55
C ALA A 292 11.07 -6.93 -9.88
N TYR A 293 10.61 -6.56 -11.08
CA TYR A 293 10.46 -5.17 -11.51
C TYR A 293 9.03 -4.82 -11.93
N ASP A 294 8.53 -5.32 -13.06
CA ASP A 294 7.28 -4.82 -13.65
C ASP A 294 6.27 -5.94 -13.97
N GLY A 295 4.98 -5.71 -13.73
CA GLY A 295 3.91 -6.59 -14.20
C GLY A 295 3.88 -7.95 -13.49
N GLY A 296 3.46 -8.00 -12.23
CA GLY A 296 3.46 -9.25 -11.44
C GLY A 296 2.54 -10.32 -12.04
N GLY A 297 1.33 -9.93 -12.43
CA GLY A 297 0.49 -10.73 -13.33
C GLY A 297 0.96 -10.62 -14.78
N ALA A 298 0.77 -9.45 -15.39
CA ALA A 298 1.08 -9.19 -16.79
C ALA A 298 1.96 -7.96 -17.02
N SER A 299 2.93 -8.04 -17.93
CA SER A 299 3.71 -6.92 -18.46
C SER A 299 3.46 -6.82 -19.97
N ILE A 300 2.83 -5.73 -20.42
CA ILE A 300 2.30 -5.59 -21.78
C ILE A 300 2.93 -4.35 -22.45
N THR A 301 3.32 -4.46 -23.72
CA THR A 301 3.59 -3.30 -24.59
C THR A 301 2.36 -3.00 -25.45
N ALA A 302 1.74 -1.85 -25.21
CA ALA A 302 0.56 -1.36 -25.92
C ALA A 302 0.83 -1.24 -27.44
N ASN A 303 -0.17 -1.63 -28.22
CA ASN A 303 -0.10 -1.78 -29.67
C ASN A 303 -1.53 -1.67 -30.28
N GLU A 304 -1.70 -1.99 -31.56
CA GLU A 304 -2.99 -1.83 -32.25
C GLU A 304 -4.13 -2.72 -31.71
N LYS A 305 -3.85 -3.88 -31.08
CA LYS A 305 -4.86 -4.79 -30.50
C LYS A 305 -4.40 -5.31 -29.14
N THR A 306 -4.79 -4.62 -28.05
CA THR A 306 -4.58 -5.08 -26.66
C THR A 306 -5.91 -5.07 -25.90
N VAL A 307 -6.42 -6.25 -25.55
CA VAL A 307 -7.68 -6.42 -24.81
C VAL A 307 -7.50 -7.44 -23.67
N VAL A 308 -7.96 -7.08 -22.48
CA VAL A 308 -8.08 -7.96 -21.31
C VAL A 308 -9.55 -7.96 -20.89
N SER A 309 -10.24 -9.09 -21.02
CA SER A 309 -11.68 -9.20 -20.79
C SER A 309 -12.04 -10.34 -19.82
N GLY A 310 -13.02 -10.16 -18.92
CA GLY A 310 -13.49 -11.24 -18.05
C GLY A 310 -12.44 -11.80 -17.07
N CYS A 311 -11.29 -11.15 -16.90
CA CYS A 311 -10.11 -11.72 -16.25
C CYS A 311 -10.04 -11.41 -14.75
N THR A 312 -9.43 -12.32 -14.00
CA THR A 312 -9.25 -12.23 -12.55
C THR A 312 -7.76 -12.17 -12.20
N PHE A 313 -7.28 -11.04 -11.65
CA PHE A 313 -5.91 -10.84 -11.18
C PHE A 313 -5.89 -10.76 -9.66
N VAL A 314 -5.32 -11.77 -8.97
CA VAL A 314 -5.37 -11.87 -7.51
C VAL A 314 -4.01 -12.14 -6.87
N GLY A 315 -3.59 -11.34 -5.89
CA GLY A 315 -2.42 -11.64 -5.07
C GLY A 315 -1.07 -11.63 -5.81
N ASN A 316 -1.02 -11.10 -7.03
CA ASN A 316 0.23 -10.98 -7.79
C ASN A 316 1.12 -9.85 -7.22
N SER A 317 2.42 -9.88 -7.50
CA SER A 317 3.38 -8.94 -6.91
C SER A 317 4.51 -8.50 -7.85
N ALA A 318 4.88 -7.23 -7.78
CA ALA A 318 5.99 -6.63 -8.53
C ALA A 318 6.36 -5.23 -7.99
N GLY A 319 7.59 -4.77 -8.27
CA GLY A 319 8.01 -3.39 -7.98
C GLY A 319 7.16 -2.31 -8.67
N ARG A 320 6.50 -2.64 -9.78
CA ARG A 320 5.55 -1.80 -10.51
C ARG A 320 4.44 -2.64 -11.14
N GLY A 321 3.19 -2.18 -11.05
CA GLY A 321 2.06 -2.82 -11.73
C GLY A 321 1.91 -4.27 -11.26
N SER A 322 1.68 -4.45 -9.96
CA SER A 322 1.63 -5.77 -9.31
C SER A 322 0.63 -6.72 -9.98
N ALA A 323 -0.50 -6.20 -10.48
CA ALA A 323 -1.38 -6.93 -11.40
C ALA A 323 -0.93 -6.78 -12.86
N ILE A 324 -0.87 -5.54 -13.36
CA ILE A 324 -0.60 -5.23 -14.77
C ILE A 324 0.37 -4.04 -14.89
N HIS A 325 1.43 -4.19 -15.68
CA HIS A 325 2.24 -3.07 -16.18
C HIS A 325 1.98 -2.87 -17.68
N ILE A 326 1.76 -1.62 -18.08
CA ILE A 326 1.51 -1.21 -19.47
C ILE A 326 2.64 -0.25 -19.88
N SER A 327 3.32 -0.57 -20.98
CA SER A 327 4.38 0.25 -21.60
C SER A 327 3.98 0.62 -23.03
N GLY A 328 4.42 1.76 -23.58
CA GLY A 328 4.11 2.08 -24.98
C GLY A 328 4.53 3.46 -25.45
N SER A 329 4.54 3.64 -26.78
CA SER A 329 4.77 4.92 -27.46
C SER A 329 3.46 5.61 -27.86
N GLU A 330 3.54 6.88 -28.25
CA GLU A 330 2.43 7.68 -28.77
C GLU A 330 1.78 7.04 -30.01
N GLY A 331 0.47 7.23 -30.18
CA GLY A 331 -0.25 6.92 -31.43
C GLY A 331 -0.65 5.46 -31.64
N VAL A 332 -0.54 4.58 -30.64
CA VAL A 332 -1.18 3.25 -30.65
C VAL A 332 -2.58 3.32 -30.02
N ASN A 333 -3.43 2.33 -30.30
CA ASN A 333 -4.74 2.24 -29.66
C ASN A 333 -4.60 2.09 -28.13
N PRO A 334 -5.51 2.68 -27.33
CA PRO A 334 -5.53 2.48 -25.89
C PRO A 334 -5.86 1.02 -25.56
N PRO A 335 -5.10 0.34 -24.67
CA PRO A 335 -5.49 -0.97 -24.15
C PRO A 335 -6.87 -0.93 -23.50
N VAL A 336 -7.66 -2.00 -23.68
CA VAL A 336 -8.98 -2.15 -23.07
C VAL A 336 -8.92 -3.17 -21.94
N ILE A 337 -9.31 -2.77 -20.74
CA ILE A 337 -9.62 -3.68 -19.63
C ILE A 337 -11.13 -3.67 -19.44
N ARG A 338 -11.78 -4.83 -19.55
CA ARG A 338 -13.24 -4.99 -19.50
C ARG A 338 -13.68 -6.14 -18.61
N ASP A 339 -14.75 -5.99 -17.83
CA ASP A 339 -15.35 -7.10 -17.05
C ASP A 339 -14.33 -7.82 -16.14
N CYS A 340 -13.40 -7.08 -15.53
CA CYS A 340 -12.22 -7.61 -14.84
C CYS A 340 -12.23 -7.35 -13.33
N ALA A 341 -11.78 -8.35 -12.57
CA ALA A 341 -11.53 -8.24 -11.13
C ALA A 341 -10.03 -8.23 -10.84
N ILE A 342 -9.53 -7.12 -10.31
CA ILE A 342 -8.12 -6.90 -9.98
C ILE A 342 -8.06 -6.62 -8.48
N THR A 343 -7.75 -7.64 -7.67
CA THR A 343 -7.88 -7.55 -6.20
C THR A 343 -6.71 -8.12 -5.41
N GLY A 344 -6.37 -7.48 -4.28
CA GLY A 344 -5.33 -7.96 -3.36
C GLY A 344 -3.92 -8.04 -3.95
N ASN A 345 -3.65 -7.41 -5.09
CA ASN A 345 -2.32 -7.43 -5.72
C ASN A 345 -1.39 -6.47 -4.96
N ARG A 346 -0.15 -6.89 -4.72
CA ARG A 346 0.75 -6.21 -3.78
C ARG A 346 2.07 -5.84 -4.43
N SER A 347 2.35 -4.55 -4.55
CA SER A 347 3.69 -4.06 -4.84
C SER A 347 4.57 -4.03 -3.60
N ASP A 348 5.86 -4.30 -3.77
CA ASP A 348 6.90 -4.16 -2.74
C ASP A 348 7.64 -2.82 -2.80
N ALA A 349 7.28 -1.92 -3.72
CA ALA A 349 7.88 -0.59 -3.80
C ALA A 349 7.53 0.31 -2.61
N GLU A 350 8.54 1.02 -2.11
CA GLU A 350 8.48 1.96 -0.97
C GLU A 350 7.72 3.27 -1.28
N THR A 351 7.24 3.48 -2.51
CA THR A 351 6.65 4.76 -2.96
C THR A 351 5.43 4.56 -3.89
N PRO A 352 4.37 5.39 -3.77
CA PRO A 352 3.17 5.23 -4.60
C PRO A 352 3.44 5.41 -6.10
N ILE A 353 4.40 6.26 -6.48
CA ILE A 353 4.83 6.46 -7.87
C ILE A 353 5.40 5.21 -8.56
N ASN A 354 5.78 4.17 -7.81
CA ASN A 354 6.18 2.88 -8.36
C ASN A 354 5.12 1.81 -8.05
N GLY A 355 4.64 1.74 -6.80
CA GLY A 355 3.78 0.66 -6.34
C GLY A 355 2.30 0.89 -6.58
N SER A 356 1.70 0.06 -7.45
CA SER A 356 0.26 0.03 -7.75
C SER A 356 -0.22 -1.33 -8.26
N ALA A 357 -1.54 -1.49 -8.44
CA ALA A 357 -2.13 -2.62 -9.18
C ALA A 357 -1.80 -2.54 -10.68
N ILE A 358 -2.20 -1.44 -11.31
CA ILE A 358 -1.92 -1.06 -12.69
C ILE A 358 -0.86 0.04 -12.69
N ASN A 359 0.27 -0.21 -13.36
CA ASN A 359 1.28 0.82 -13.64
C ASN A 359 1.23 1.19 -15.12
N TYR A 360 0.82 2.42 -15.40
CA TYR A 360 0.52 2.92 -16.72
C TYR A 360 1.67 3.82 -17.21
N MET A 361 2.60 3.20 -17.92
CA MET A 361 3.85 3.75 -18.48
C MET A 361 3.77 3.84 -20.01
N ALA A 362 2.59 4.14 -20.54
CA ALA A 362 2.35 4.49 -21.94
C ALA A 362 1.85 5.95 -22.03
N LYS A 363 1.79 6.49 -23.26
CA LYS A 363 1.19 7.80 -23.52
C LYS A 363 -0.20 7.73 -24.17
N SER A 364 -0.46 6.69 -24.96
CA SER A 364 -1.80 6.33 -25.42
C SER A 364 -2.65 5.85 -24.25
N GLY A 365 -3.93 6.23 -24.19
CA GLY A 365 -4.82 6.09 -23.03
C GLY A 365 -5.05 4.66 -22.52
N LEU A 366 -5.85 4.53 -21.48
CA LEU A 366 -6.33 3.25 -20.95
C LEU A 366 -7.86 3.26 -20.90
N ILE A 367 -8.52 2.29 -21.53
CA ILE A 367 -9.99 2.16 -21.45
C ILE A 367 -10.34 1.17 -20.33
N LEU A 368 -11.19 1.62 -19.40
CA LEU A 368 -11.90 0.76 -18.44
C LEU A 368 -13.36 0.64 -18.88
N ASP A 369 -13.88 -0.56 -19.07
CA ASP A 369 -15.23 -0.80 -19.60
C ASP A 369 -15.91 -2.01 -18.91
N GLY A 370 -17.23 -2.15 -19.08
CA GLY A 370 -17.99 -3.24 -18.43
C GLY A 370 -17.92 -3.19 -16.90
N GLU A 371 -17.98 -4.34 -16.22
CA GLU A 371 -17.90 -4.41 -14.74
C GLU A 371 -16.44 -4.49 -14.25
N ILE A 372 -15.93 -3.43 -13.61
CA ILE A 372 -14.57 -3.37 -13.06
C ILE A 372 -14.59 -3.46 -11.53
N VAL A 373 -13.86 -4.43 -10.97
CA VAL A 373 -13.62 -4.56 -9.53
C VAL A 373 -12.14 -4.32 -9.25
N MET A 374 -11.83 -3.42 -8.33
CA MET A 374 -10.49 -2.90 -8.06
C MET A 374 -10.30 -2.64 -6.55
N ASP A 375 -10.02 -3.69 -5.79
CA ASP A 375 -10.06 -3.68 -4.31
C ASP A 375 -8.83 -4.30 -3.65
N ASP A 376 -8.43 -3.74 -2.51
CA ASP A 376 -7.31 -4.22 -1.67
C ASP A 376 -5.94 -4.34 -2.37
N ASN A 377 -5.76 -3.72 -3.53
CA ASN A 377 -4.44 -3.62 -4.15
C ASN A 377 -3.59 -2.59 -3.41
N THR A 378 -2.34 -2.94 -3.07
CA THR A 378 -1.51 -2.17 -2.13
C THR A 378 -0.06 -2.05 -2.56
N PHE A 379 0.66 -1.07 -2.00
CA PHE A 379 2.12 -1.02 -2.00
C PHE A 379 2.66 -1.10 -0.55
N SER A 380 3.84 -0.53 -0.27
CA SER A 380 4.43 -0.50 1.07
C SER A 380 3.43 -0.16 2.18
N ASP A 381 3.58 -0.84 3.31
CA ASP A 381 2.80 -0.64 4.54
C ASP A 381 1.27 -0.79 4.39
N GLY A 382 0.81 -1.40 3.29
CA GLY A 382 -0.61 -1.68 3.05
C GLY A 382 -1.41 -0.49 2.50
N ILE A 383 -0.73 0.55 2.00
CA ILE A 383 -1.39 1.73 1.42
C ILE A 383 -1.99 1.33 0.07
N ARG A 384 -3.31 1.58 -0.14
CA ARG A 384 -3.98 1.31 -1.42
C ARG A 384 -3.52 2.26 -2.53
N ASN A 385 -3.24 1.71 -3.71
CA ASN A 385 -2.96 2.44 -4.94
C ASN A 385 -3.23 1.53 -6.15
N ASP A 386 -4.20 1.89 -6.97
CA ASP A 386 -4.72 1.04 -8.04
C ASP A 386 -4.16 1.43 -9.40
N ILE A 387 -4.07 2.73 -9.73
CA ILE A 387 -3.59 3.19 -11.04
C ILE A 387 -2.54 4.31 -10.89
N VAL A 388 -1.36 4.10 -11.47
CA VAL A 388 -0.26 5.09 -11.54
C VAL A 388 -0.02 5.56 -12.96
N PHE A 389 -0.16 6.86 -13.21
CA PHE A 389 0.24 7.53 -14.45
C PHE A 389 1.73 7.85 -14.41
N TRP A 390 2.54 7.36 -15.37
CA TRP A 390 3.99 7.65 -15.36
C TRP A 390 4.38 9.00 -16.00
N TYR A 391 3.57 9.51 -16.94
CA TYR A 391 3.89 10.74 -17.68
C TYR A 391 2.79 11.79 -17.52
N ASP A 392 3.20 13.06 -17.42
CA ASP A 392 2.27 14.20 -17.38
C ASP A 392 1.48 14.34 -18.69
N ASP A 393 2.11 14.04 -19.83
CA ASP A 393 1.51 14.04 -21.16
C ASP A 393 0.91 12.68 -21.60
N ALA A 394 0.76 11.72 -20.68
CA ALA A 394 -0.06 10.54 -20.93
C ALA A 394 -1.55 10.90 -20.96
N GLU A 395 -2.26 10.34 -21.94
CA GLU A 395 -3.73 10.39 -22.06
C GLU A 395 -4.43 9.85 -20.79
N PRO A 396 -5.68 10.26 -20.52
CA PRO A 396 -6.41 9.84 -19.33
C PRO A 396 -6.83 8.36 -19.38
N VAL A 397 -7.33 7.88 -18.25
CA VAL A 397 -8.20 6.70 -18.22
C VAL A 397 -9.56 7.09 -18.78
N CYS A 398 -9.98 6.47 -19.89
CA CYS A 398 -11.31 6.68 -20.45
C CYS A 398 -12.28 5.62 -19.93
N LEU A 399 -13.44 6.04 -19.40
CA LEU A 399 -14.52 5.15 -19.01
C LEU A 399 -15.35 4.79 -20.25
N GLY A 400 -15.43 3.52 -20.61
CA GLY A 400 -16.19 3.03 -21.77
C GLY A 400 -17.71 3.12 -21.59
N GLU A 401 -18.47 3.03 -22.68
CA GLU A 401 -19.95 3.12 -22.66
C GLU A 401 -20.61 2.13 -21.68
N SER A 402 -20.01 0.96 -21.45
CA SER A 402 -20.54 -0.07 -20.55
C SER A 402 -19.91 -0.04 -19.15
N PHE A 403 -18.98 0.89 -18.86
CA PHE A 403 -18.30 0.98 -17.56
C PHE A 403 -19.27 1.08 -16.38
N THR A 404 -19.03 0.21 -15.38
CA THR A 404 -19.68 0.16 -14.07
C THR A 404 -18.66 -0.33 -13.04
N SER A 405 -18.73 0.18 -11.81
CA SER A 405 -17.89 -0.30 -10.71
C SER A 405 -18.51 0.10 -9.37
N THR A 406 -18.25 -0.69 -8.33
CA THR A 406 -18.54 -0.35 -6.92
C THR A 406 -17.27 -0.05 -6.11
N SER A 407 -16.08 -0.21 -6.71
CA SER A 407 -14.81 0.03 -6.04
C SER A 407 -14.46 1.51 -5.98
N ALA A 408 -13.79 1.92 -4.90
CA ALA A 408 -13.25 3.27 -4.73
C ALA A 408 -11.76 3.30 -5.10
N PHE A 409 -11.48 3.62 -6.36
CA PHE A 409 -10.16 3.59 -6.97
C PHE A 409 -9.21 4.60 -6.33
N LYS A 410 -8.00 4.16 -5.99
CA LYS A 410 -6.88 5.02 -5.62
C LYS A 410 -5.97 5.27 -6.82
N ILE A 411 -5.80 6.55 -7.18
CA ILE A 411 -4.97 6.95 -8.30
C ILE A 411 -3.81 7.86 -7.88
N SER A 412 -2.73 7.84 -8.64
CA SER A 412 -1.57 8.72 -8.43
C SER A 412 -0.75 8.88 -9.73
N GLY A 413 0.24 9.77 -9.74
CA GLY A 413 1.09 9.95 -10.92
C GLY A 413 2.50 10.42 -10.58
N TYR A 414 3.43 10.16 -11.50
CA TYR A 414 4.83 10.59 -11.46
C TYR A 414 5.00 11.88 -12.27
N GLU A 415 5.67 12.89 -11.68
CA GLU A 415 5.97 14.21 -12.30
C GLU A 415 4.78 14.95 -12.95
N ILE A 416 3.54 14.62 -12.56
CA ILE A 416 2.31 15.24 -13.07
C ILE A 416 2.15 16.73 -12.66
N THR A 417 1.35 17.48 -13.43
CA THR A 417 1.03 18.89 -13.19
C THR A 417 -0.40 19.12 -12.72
N SER A 418 -0.63 20.26 -12.04
CA SER A 418 -1.96 20.69 -11.61
C SER A 418 -2.84 21.01 -12.83
N GLY A 419 -4.02 20.38 -12.91
CA GLY A 419 -4.90 20.46 -14.07
C GLY A 419 -4.74 19.33 -15.08
N LYS A 420 -3.88 18.33 -14.84
CA LYS A 420 -3.85 17.09 -15.64
C LYS A 420 -5.20 16.37 -15.53
N LEU A 421 -5.84 16.10 -16.68
CA LEU A 421 -7.00 15.21 -16.79
C LEU A 421 -6.55 13.78 -16.47
N ALA A 422 -7.19 13.16 -15.48
CA ALA A 422 -6.87 11.81 -15.00
C ALA A 422 -7.88 10.78 -15.48
N VAL A 423 -9.18 11.10 -15.40
CA VAL A 423 -10.27 10.23 -15.88
C VAL A 423 -11.19 11.03 -16.79
N ASP A 424 -11.35 10.55 -18.02
CA ASP A 424 -12.35 11.00 -18.98
C ASP A 424 -13.56 10.07 -18.87
N ALA A 425 -14.67 10.64 -18.40
CA ALA A 425 -15.98 10.03 -18.32
C ALA A 425 -16.95 10.63 -19.36
N THR A 426 -16.83 11.94 -19.60
CA THR A 426 -17.81 12.70 -20.39
C THR A 426 -17.81 12.32 -21.87
N THR A 427 -16.67 11.89 -22.44
CA THR A 427 -16.59 11.48 -23.86
C THR A 427 -17.58 10.37 -24.22
N ASN A 428 -17.82 9.43 -23.29
CA ASN A 428 -18.76 8.31 -23.46
C ASN A 428 -20.07 8.49 -22.66
N GLY A 429 -20.38 9.72 -22.21
CA GLY A 429 -21.61 10.04 -21.49
C GLY A 429 -21.71 9.40 -20.10
N LYS A 430 -20.58 9.18 -19.42
CA LYS A 430 -20.52 8.78 -18.01
C LYS A 430 -20.43 10.01 -17.13
N GLU A 431 -20.93 9.86 -15.91
CA GLU A 431 -20.71 10.78 -14.78
C GLU A 431 -19.91 10.00 -13.72
N THR A 432 -19.00 10.67 -13.03
CA THR A 432 -18.16 10.11 -11.96
C THR A 432 -17.77 11.22 -10.98
N ASP A 433 -17.29 10.87 -9.79
CA ASP A 433 -16.93 11.80 -8.73
C ASP A 433 -15.51 11.57 -8.18
N ALA A 434 -14.98 12.58 -7.49
CA ALA A 434 -13.61 12.55 -6.95
C ALA A 434 -13.42 11.65 -5.71
N GLN A 435 -14.48 11.05 -5.16
CA GLN A 435 -14.38 9.99 -4.14
C GLN A 435 -14.18 8.63 -4.83
N GLN A 436 -14.95 8.34 -5.89
CA GLN A 436 -14.81 7.13 -6.72
C GLN A 436 -13.39 7.03 -7.31
N PHE A 437 -12.84 8.14 -7.82
CA PHE A 437 -11.43 8.23 -8.23
C PHE A 437 -10.69 9.22 -7.33
N SER A 438 -10.21 8.72 -6.18
CA SER A 438 -9.57 9.54 -5.16
C SER A 438 -8.05 9.40 -5.16
N SER A 439 -7.33 10.53 -5.14
CA SER A 439 -5.86 10.50 -5.12
C SER A 439 -5.29 9.83 -3.85
N CYS A 440 -4.22 9.05 -4.00
CA CYS A 440 -3.35 8.63 -2.90
C CYS A 440 -2.02 9.41 -2.84
N HIS A 441 -1.76 10.32 -3.79
CA HIS A 441 -0.49 11.07 -3.85
C HIS A 441 -0.52 12.29 -2.94
N GLY A 442 0.33 12.33 -1.90
CA GLY A 442 0.37 13.43 -0.92
C GLY A 442 0.69 14.87 -1.42
N ARG A 443 0.84 15.08 -2.74
CA ARG A 443 0.99 16.41 -3.39
C ARG A 443 -0.23 16.82 -4.23
N PHE A 444 -1.14 15.89 -4.56
CA PHE A 444 -2.30 16.16 -5.41
C PHE A 444 -3.56 15.56 -4.80
N LYS A 445 -4.66 16.30 -4.80
CA LYS A 445 -6.01 15.70 -4.69
C LYS A 445 -6.58 15.49 -6.09
N THR A 446 -7.69 14.76 -6.18
CA THR A 446 -8.56 14.76 -7.36
C THR A 446 -9.68 15.78 -7.18
N GLU A 447 -10.10 16.39 -8.28
CA GLU A 447 -11.27 17.27 -8.35
C GLU A 447 -12.10 16.92 -9.57
N GLU A 448 -13.41 16.85 -9.40
CA GLU A 448 -14.37 16.71 -10.49
C GLU A 448 -14.65 18.08 -11.13
N LYS A 449 -14.57 18.17 -12.46
CA LYS A 449 -14.80 19.42 -13.20
C LYS A 449 -15.64 19.14 -14.45
N GLY A 450 -16.95 19.12 -14.26
CA GLY A 450 -17.92 18.94 -15.34
C GLY A 450 -18.19 17.49 -15.71
N GLY A 451 -18.04 16.55 -14.76
CA GLY A 451 -18.15 15.11 -14.95
C GLY A 451 -16.82 14.37 -15.12
N ASP A 452 -15.72 15.07 -15.42
CA ASP A 452 -14.37 14.50 -15.57
C ASP A 452 -13.47 14.76 -14.35
N ILE A 453 -12.50 13.87 -14.09
CA ILE A 453 -11.63 13.93 -12.90
C ILE A 453 -10.23 14.44 -13.26
N TYR A 454 -9.79 15.48 -12.53
CA TYR A 454 -8.49 16.14 -12.72
C TYR A 454 -7.63 16.04 -11.46
N PHE A 455 -6.32 15.86 -11.63
CA PHE A 455 -5.36 16.09 -10.54
C PHE A 455 -5.21 17.58 -10.27
N THR A 456 -5.30 17.99 -9.00
CA THR A 456 -5.12 19.37 -8.56
C THR A 456 -4.08 19.40 -7.44
N GLU A 457 -3.05 20.24 -7.62
CA GLU A 457 -1.93 20.35 -6.68
C GLU A 457 -2.37 20.99 -5.36
N ILE A 458 -1.95 20.38 -4.25
CA ILE A 458 -2.28 20.79 -2.89
C ILE A 458 -1.02 21.01 -2.05
N TYR A 459 -1.15 21.89 -1.07
CA TYR A 459 -0.24 21.99 0.05
C TYR A 459 -0.94 21.60 1.36
N ARG A 460 -0.14 21.32 2.38
CA ARG A 460 -0.56 21.15 3.77
C ARG A 460 0.27 22.07 4.67
N VAL A 461 -0.18 22.31 5.88
CA VAL A 461 0.60 23.02 6.90
C VAL A 461 0.99 22.05 8.01
N LEU A 462 2.25 22.08 8.43
CA LEU A 462 2.75 21.32 9.58
C LEU A 462 3.26 22.31 10.63
N TYR A 463 2.62 22.28 11.80
CA TYR A 463 2.94 23.11 12.96
C TYR A 463 3.78 22.31 13.95
N PHE A 464 4.85 22.91 14.46
CA PHE A 464 5.78 22.28 15.41
C PHE A 464 5.90 23.13 16.67
N LEU A 465 5.46 22.58 17.81
CA LEU A 465 5.52 23.24 19.10
C LEU A 465 6.12 22.27 20.13
N ASP A 466 7.18 22.70 20.83
CA ASP A 466 7.91 21.91 21.83
C ASP A 466 8.42 20.54 21.34
N GLY A 467 8.74 20.43 20.05
CA GLY A 467 9.14 19.17 19.41
C GLY A 467 7.98 18.20 19.09
N LYS A 468 6.73 18.59 19.38
CA LYS A 468 5.53 17.89 18.89
C LYS A 468 5.12 18.49 17.54
N GLY A 469 4.87 17.64 16.55
CA GLY A 469 4.30 18.03 15.26
C GLY A 469 2.77 17.83 15.24
N TYR A 470 2.06 18.79 14.67
CA TYR A 470 0.66 18.71 14.26
C TYR A 470 0.60 18.92 12.74
N LEU A 471 0.01 17.96 12.03
CA LEU A 471 -0.34 18.11 10.63
C LEU A 471 -1.77 18.68 10.59
N ASP A 472 -1.95 19.78 9.87
CA ASP A 472 -3.28 20.31 9.59
C ASP A 472 -4.08 19.26 8.79
N PRO A 473 -5.28 18.85 9.23
CA PRO A 473 -6.10 17.88 8.51
C PRO A 473 -6.59 18.42 7.17
N GLU A 474 -6.70 19.74 7.02
CA GLU A 474 -7.13 20.37 5.78
C GLU A 474 -6.05 20.34 4.68
N THR A 475 -6.50 20.26 3.43
CA THR A 475 -5.62 20.29 2.26
C THR A 475 -6.01 21.42 1.31
N TYR A 476 -5.13 22.40 1.18
CA TYR A 476 -5.38 23.65 0.48
C TYR A 476 -4.90 23.58 -0.97
N VAL A 477 -5.63 24.19 -1.92
CA VAL A 477 -5.19 24.26 -3.32
C VAL A 477 -4.06 25.26 -3.47
N VAL A 478 -3.04 24.94 -4.27
CA VAL A 478 -1.97 25.90 -4.58
C VAL A 478 -2.55 27.13 -5.26
N GLY A 479 -2.47 28.28 -4.57
CA GLY A 479 -3.06 29.55 -4.99
C GLY A 479 -4.12 30.10 -4.02
N GLU A 480 -4.69 29.25 -3.15
CA GLU A 480 -5.61 29.66 -2.09
C GLU A 480 -4.86 30.03 -0.80
N PRO A 481 -5.35 30.99 0.00
CA PRO A 481 -4.74 31.33 1.29
C PRO A 481 -5.02 30.28 2.37
N VAL A 482 -4.10 30.18 3.33
CA VAL A 482 -4.33 29.55 4.63
C VAL A 482 -4.14 30.58 5.74
N THR A 483 -4.99 30.52 6.77
CA THR A 483 -4.83 31.31 8.00
C THR A 483 -3.86 30.59 8.94
N VAL A 484 -2.78 31.26 9.35
CA VAL A 484 -1.79 30.73 10.29
C VAL A 484 -2.39 30.61 11.69
N LEU A 485 -2.20 29.45 12.31
CA LEU A 485 -2.80 29.08 13.60
C LEU A 485 -2.56 30.10 14.73
N SER A 486 -3.62 30.41 15.50
CA SER A 486 -3.57 31.23 16.73
C SER A 486 -3.24 30.37 17.95
N ARG A 487 -2.61 30.95 18.99
CA ARG A 487 -2.44 30.30 20.31
C ARG A 487 -3.76 29.93 20.99
N GLU A 488 -4.86 30.55 20.57
CA GLU A 488 -6.21 30.32 21.10
C GLU A 488 -6.87 29.05 20.54
N ALA A 489 -6.23 28.36 19.59
CA ALA A 489 -6.79 27.16 18.97
C ALA A 489 -6.63 25.92 19.87
N GLU A 490 -7.75 25.32 20.28
CA GLU A 490 -7.77 24.08 21.06
C GLU A 490 -7.34 22.86 20.23
N ILE A 491 -6.04 22.61 20.15
CA ILE A 491 -5.46 21.43 19.49
C ILE A 491 -4.85 20.48 20.54
N PRO A 492 -5.54 19.38 20.94
CA PRO A 492 -5.16 18.53 22.08
C PRO A 492 -3.78 17.86 22.04
N TYR A 493 -3.04 17.99 20.94
CA TYR A 493 -1.74 17.34 20.70
C TYR A 493 -0.58 18.33 20.45
N LEU A 494 -0.85 19.62 20.21
CA LEU A 494 0.15 20.60 19.79
C LEU A 494 0.76 21.39 20.96
N GLY A 495 1.85 20.85 21.53
CA GLY A 495 2.71 21.52 22.52
C GLY A 495 1.99 22.05 23.76
N SER A 496 2.41 23.24 24.20
CA SER A 496 1.70 24.23 25.01
C SER A 496 2.11 25.62 24.52
N PHE A 497 1.18 26.56 24.36
CA PHE A 497 1.53 27.96 24.03
C PHE A 497 2.00 28.76 25.26
N ASP A 498 1.74 28.24 26.47
CA ASP A 498 2.24 28.80 27.72
C ASP A 498 3.59 28.20 28.12
N ARG A 499 4.54 29.08 28.47
CA ARG A 499 5.82 28.73 29.10
C ARG A 499 6.10 29.62 30.31
N GLU A 500 6.84 29.08 31.28
CA GLU A 500 7.26 29.84 32.46
C GLU A 500 8.29 30.92 32.09
N ASP A 501 9.27 30.60 31.23
CA ASP A 501 10.43 31.44 30.87
C ASP A 501 10.25 32.32 29.62
N ARG A 502 9.17 32.11 28.85
CA ARG A 502 9.00 32.69 27.50
C ARG A 502 7.55 33.10 27.22
N VAL A 503 7.39 34.00 26.25
CA VAL A 503 6.11 34.36 25.62
C VAL A 503 6.12 33.91 24.16
N PHE A 504 5.02 33.31 23.69
CA PHE A 504 4.85 32.94 22.29
C PHE A 504 4.82 34.19 21.38
N ASP A 505 5.57 34.15 20.27
CA ASP A 505 5.83 35.28 19.35
C ASP A 505 5.42 34.95 17.91
N GLY A 506 4.41 34.10 17.74
CA GLY A 506 3.97 33.60 16.44
C GLY A 506 4.81 32.42 15.93
N TRP A 507 4.89 32.28 14.60
CA TRP A 507 5.51 31.15 13.93
C TRP A 507 6.71 31.58 13.08
N ASN A 508 7.65 30.67 12.85
CA ASN A 508 8.77 30.87 11.93
C ASN A 508 8.96 29.66 11.00
N THR A 509 9.42 29.84 9.76
CA THR A 509 9.64 28.71 8.83
C THR A 509 10.86 27.83 9.14
N LYS A 510 11.55 28.07 10.26
CA LYS A 510 12.62 27.21 10.79
C LYS A 510 12.57 27.12 12.31
N GLU A 511 13.00 25.97 12.84
CA GLU A 511 13.14 25.71 14.28
C GLU A 511 14.13 26.66 14.99
N ASP A 512 15.13 27.18 14.27
CA ASP A 512 16.14 28.12 14.80
C ASP A 512 15.69 29.59 14.80
N GLY A 513 14.47 29.89 14.34
CA GLY A 513 13.97 31.25 14.18
C GLY A 513 14.63 32.07 13.06
N SER A 514 15.51 31.49 12.23
CA SER A 514 16.19 32.20 11.13
C SER A 514 15.43 32.14 9.78
N GLY A 515 14.19 31.66 9.79
CA GLY A 515 13.27 31.64 8.65
C GLY A 515 12.42 32.90 8.53
N THR A 516 11.32 32.80 7.78
CA THR A 516 10.30 33.84 7.67
C THR A 516 9.40 33.80 8.89
N ASP A 517 9.19 34.95 9.54
CA ASP A 517 8.21 35.12 10.61
C ASP A 517 6.77 35.23 10.05
N TYR A 518 5.82 34.62 10.75
CA TYR A 518 4.38 34.74 10.49
C TYR A 518 3.60 34.97 11.79
N GLY A 519 2.69 35.93 11.76
CA GLY A 519 1.80 36.23 12.89
C GLY A 519 0.68 35.21 13.06
N GLU A 520 0.11 35.17 14.26
CA GLU A 520 -1.12 34.43 14.54
C GLU A 520 -2.30 35.04 13.78
N GLY A 521 -3.15 34.21 13.17
CA GLY A 521 -4.25 34.67 12.33
C GLY A 521 -3.83 35.30 10.99
N GLN A 522 -2.55 35.24 10.61
CA GLN A 522 -2.07 35.80 9.35
C GLN A 522 -2.46 34.92 8.16
N GLU A 523 -3.06 35.50 7.11
CA GLU A 523 -3.21 34.84 5.82
C GLU A 523 -1.87 34.73 5.08
N VAL A 524 -1.58 33.54 4.55
CA VAL A 524 -0.38 33.26 3.74
C VAL A 524 -0.74 32.43 2.50
N TRP A 525 0.05 32.53 1.44
CA TRP A 525 -0.14 31.81 0.17
C TRP A 525 1.07 30.90 -0.14
N PRO A 526 1.10 29.65 0.38
CA PRO A 526 2.14 28.68 0.07
C PRO A 526 2.01 28.07 -1.32
N GLU A 527 3.12 28.00 -2.06
CA GLU A 527 3.23 27.25 -3.33
C GLU A 527 3.52 25.74 -3.10
N LYS A 528 3.66 25.31 -1.84
CA LYS A 528 4.05 23.96 -1.41
C LYS A 528 3.80 23.79 0.08
N THR A 529 3.88 22.55 0.58
CA THR A 529 3.75 22.22 2.01
C THR A 529 4.59 23.14 2.90
N LEU A 530 3.90 23.82 3.82
CA LEU A 530 4.46 24.82 4.72
C LEU A 530 4.82 24.16 6.06
N TYR A 531 6.00 24.50 6.59
CA TYR A 531 6.48 24.03 7.90
C TYR A 531 6.63 25.26 8.79
N LEU A 532 5.98 25.24 9.96
CA LEU A 532 5.92 26.34 10.91
C LEU A 532 6.35 25.86 12.29
N TYR A 533 7.32 26.55 12.87
CA TYR A 533 7.90 26.24 14.18
C TYR A 533 7.54 27.37 15.15
N GLY A 534 7.10 27.02 16.35
CA GLY A 534 6.66 28.00 17.34
C GLY A 534 7.82 28.89 17.80
N LYS A 535 7.66 30.20 17.63
CA LYS A 535 8.65 31.22 17.97
C LYS A 535 8.39 31.75 19.37
N TRP A 536 9.47 32.12 20.07
CA TRP A 536 9.41 32.52 21.48
C TRP A 536 10.31 33.71 21.77
N LYS A 537 9.78 34.68 22.53
CA LYS A 537 10.55 35.74 23.18
C LYS A 537 10.85 35.36 24.64
N ASP A 538 12.00 35.81 25.14
CA ASP A 538 12.31 35.71 26.56
C ASP A 538 11.35 36.59 27.38
N LYS A 539 10.99 36.12 28.58
CA LYS A 539 9.99 36.71 29.48
C LYS A 539 10.68 37.13 30.77
N PHE A 540 10.40 38.35 31.23
CA PHE A 540 11.05 38.96 32.37
C PHE A 540 10.04 39.31 33.47
N THR A 541 10.47 39.22 34.71
CA THR A 541 9.65 39.48 35.91
C THR A 541 9.83 40.93 36.35
N VAL A 542 8.73 41.65 36.50
CA VAL A 542 8.70 43.00 37.09
C VAL A 542 8.11 42.87 38.49
N THR A 543 8.96 42.95 39.51
CA THR A 543 8.56 42.88 40.93
C THR A 543 8.29 44.29 41.46
N TYR A 544 7.32 44.46 42.35
CA TYR A 544 6.93 45.77 42.88
C TYR A 544 7.22 45.87 44.38
N ASP A 545 8.23 46.66 44.76
CA ASP A 545 8.48 47.03 46.16
C ASP A 545 7.78 48.36 46.48
N TYR A 546 6.74 48.27 47.31
CA TYR A 546 5.94 49.41 47.74
C TYR A 546 6.65 50.34 48.74
N ASN A 547 7.90 50.07 49.13
CA ASN A 547 8.72 50.94 50.00
C ASN A 547 8.00 51.36 51.29
N GLY A 548 7.39 50.38 51.97
CA GLY A 548 6.60 50.57 53.18
C GLY A 548 5.19 51.16 52.96
N GLY A 549 4.77 51.35 51.71
CA GLY A 549 3.37 51.50 51.32
C GLY A 549 2.68 50.15 51.09
N THR A 550 1.55 50.19 50.38
CA THR A 550 0.69 49.04 50.07
C THR A 550 0.16 49.11 48.64
N GLY A 551 -0.18 47.95 48.05
CA GLY A 551 -0.86 47.84 46.77
C GLY A 551 -1.23 46.39 46.44
N SER A 552 -1.90 46.17 45.31
CA SER A 552 -2.54 44.90 44.96
C SER A 552 -1.68 43.90 44.20
N THR A 553 -0.56 44.34 43.62
CA THR A 553 0.18 43.59 42.60
C THR A 553 1.62 43.39 43.03
N ALA A 554 1.98 42.19 43.50
CA ALA A 554 3.35 41.89 43.94
C ALA A 554 4.36 41.81 42.78
N SER A 555 3.91 41.34 41.62
CA SER A 555 4.72 41.24 40.40
C SER A 555 3.85 41.13 39.14
N ALA A 556 4.38 41.58 38.01
CA ALA A 556 3.88 41.33 36.67
C ALA A 556 4.97 40.65 35.81
N TYR A 557 4.64 40.25 34.59
CA TYR A 557 5.64 39.88 33.58
C TYR A 557 5.68 40.92 32.45
N SER A 558 6.82 41.00 31.77
CA SER A 558 7.02 41.82 30.58
C SER A 558 7.91 41.09 29.58
N ALA A 559 7.74 41.38 28.29
CA ALA A 559 8.61 40.91 27.21
C ALA A 559 8.71 41.99 26.10
N PRO A 560 9.68 41.92 25.18
CA PRO A 560 9.79 42.90 24.08
C PRO A 560 8.54 42.94 23.18
N GLY A 561 7.72 43.99 23.32
CA GLY A 561 6.43 44.15 22.65
C GLY A 561 5.20 43.72 23.48
N TYR A 562 5.41 43.29 24.73
CA TYR A 562 4.38 42.99 25.74
C TYR A 562 4.76 43.69 27.06
N PRO A 563 4.46 44.99 27.22
CA PRO A 563 4.79 45.73 28.44
C PRO A 563 3.94 45.29 29.64
N ALA A 564 4.46 45.50 30.85
CA ALA A 564 3.71 45.41 32.10
C ALA A 564 3.06 46.77 32.41
N ALA A 565 1.77 46.79 32.73
CA ALA A 565 1.12 47.99 33.25
C ALA A 565 1.54 48.25 34.71
N LEU A 566 1.98 49.47 35.02
CA LEU A 566 2.44 49.84 36.36
C LEU A 566 1.26 50.02 37.33
N PRO A 567 1.24 49.30 38.49
CA PRO A 567 0.11 49.31 39.41
C PRO A 567 0.09 50.55 40.31
N GLY A 568 -1.08 50.86 40.87
CA GLY A 568 -1.22 51.87 41.92
C GLY A 568 -0.63 51.46 43.27
N ALA A 569 -0.36 52.47 44.10
CA ALA A 569 0.23 52.33 45.43
C ALA A 569 -0.36 53.36 46.41
N ALA A 570 -0.56 52.96 47.67
CA ALA A 570 -1.04 53.85 48.74
C ALA A 570 -0.23 53.70 50.04
N ARG A 571 0.04 54.81 50.74
CA ARG A 571 0.72 54.87 52.04
C ARG A 571 0.15 56.00 52.89
N GLU A 572 -0.27 55.70 54.11
CA GLU A 572 -0.91 56.66 55.01
C GLU A 572 0.03 57.83 55.37
N GLY A 573 -0.42 59.07 55.15
CA GLY A 573 0.37 60.29 55.37
C GLY A 573 1.39 60.65 54.26
N TYR A 574 1.40 59.91 53.14
CA TYR A 574 2.33 60.14 52.03
C TYR A 574 1.66 60.11 50.65
N LEU A 575 2.01 61.08 49.80
CA LEU A 575 1.61 61.12 48.39
C LEU A 575 2.54 60.24 47.54
N PHE A 576 1.97 59.35 46.73
CA PHE A 576 2.70 58.53 45.76
C PHE A 576 3.28 59.39 44.62
N LYS A 577 4.48 59.05 44.15
CA LYS A 577 5.22 59.80 43.10
C LYS A 577 5.61 58.96 41.87
N GLY A 578 5.16 57.72 41.78
CA GLY A 578 5.51 56.79 40.72
C GLY A 578 6.57 55.76 41.11
N TRP A 579 6.93 54.94 40.12
CA TRP A 579 7.86 53.81 40.22
C TRP A 579 9.27 54.19 39.73
N PHE A 580 10.28 53.57 40.33
CA PHE A 580 11.70 53.80 40.03
C PHE A 580 12.46 52.48 39.86
N GLU A 581 13.44 52.43 38.97
CA GLU A 581 14.29 51.25 38.70
C GLU A 581 15.37 51.01 39.77
N ASP A 582 15.62 51.99 40.65
CA ASP A 582 16.60 51.88 41.75
C ASP A 582 16.00 52.20 43.12
N GLU A 583 16.41 51.44 44.15
CA GLU A 583 16.10 51.65 45.57
C GLU A 583 16.44 53.09 46.04
N GLY A 584 17.40 53.73 45.37
CA GLY A 584 17.80 55.12 45.62
C GLY A 584 16.93 56.20 44.99
N LEU A 585 15.84 55.83 44.29
CA LEU A 585 14.81 56.70 43.69
C LEU A 585 15.37 57.81 42.77
N LYS A 586 16.22 57.44 41.80
CA LYS A 586 16.87 58.34 40.82
C LYS A 586 16.49 58.06 39.37
N MET A 587 16.19 56.81 39.04
CA MET A 587 15.82 56.36 37.70
C MET A 587 14.31 56.09 37.63
N PRO A 588 13.47 57.05 37.19
CA PRO A 588 12.02 56.84 37.13
C PRO A 588 11.65 55.83 36.04
N ALA A 589 10.77 54.89 36.39
CA ALA A 589 10.24 53.85 35.50
C ALA A 589 8.86 54.21 34.91
N GLY A 590 8.05 54.99 35.64
CA GLY A 590 6.75 55.50 35.19
C GLY A 590 5.77 55.78 36.34
N GLN A 591 4.58 56.28 36.00
CA GLN A 591 3.45 56.50 36.90
C GLN A 591 2.48 55.30 36.91
N GLU A 592 1.47 55.35 37.79
CA GLU A 592 0.37 54.38 37.76
C GLU A 592 -0.35 54.39 36.39
N GLY A 593 -0.60 53.20 35.84
CA GLY A 593 -1.26 53.00 34.55
C GLY A 593 -0.36 53.12 33.32
N GLU A 594 0.92 53.53 33.46
CA GLU A 594 1.86 53.58 32.33
C GLU A 594 2.44 52.18 31.99
N GLU A 595 2.88 52.02 30.75
CA GLU A 595 3.43 50.76 30.21
C GLU A 595 4.95 50.68 30.37
N TYR A 596 5.44 49.63 31.05
CA TYR A 596 6.86 49.38 31.27
C TYR A 596 7.36 48.13 30.53
N THR A 597 8.38 48.26 29.69
CA THR A 597 9.03 47.13 28.99
C THR A 597 10.33 46.75 29.67
N ALA A 598 10.39 45.58 30.29
CA ALA A 598 11.61 45.04 30.88
C ALA A 598 12.49 44.33 29.84
N TYR A 599 13.81 44.35 30.08
CA TYR A 599 14.82 43.63 29.28
C TYR A 599 15.67 42.64 30.12
N ALA A 600 15.33 42.52 31.40
CA ALA A 600 15.86 41.59 32.41
C ALA A 600 14.87 41.55 33.58
N ASP A 601 14.96 40.56 34.48
CA ASP A 601 14.21 40.60 35.74
C ASP A 601 14.58 41.84 36.56
N ILE A 602 13.58 42.58 37.06
CA ILE A 602 13.76 43.84 37.76
C ILE A 602 12.81 43.97 38.96
N THR A 603 13.23 44.76 39.95
CA THR A 603 12.34 45.25 41.03
C THR A 603 12.19 46.75 40.87
N LEU A 604 10.94 47.23 40.82
CA LEU A 604 10.59 48.64 40.78
C LEU A 604 10.16 49.10 42.17
N TYR A 605 10.59 50.30 42.55
CA TYR A 605 10.47 50.86 43.89
C TYR A 605 9.52 52.07 43.91
N ALA A 606 8.57 52.09 44.85
CA ALA A 606 7.61 53.19 45.00
C ALA A 606 8.24 54.42 45.67
N ALA A 607 7.94 55.62 45.17
CA ALA A 607 8.38 56.89 45.76
C ALA A 607 7.25 57.64 46.51
N TRP A 608 7.61 58.34 47.59
CA TRP A 608 6.70 58.89 48.59
C TRP A 608 7.11 60.30 49.05
N GLU A 609 6.15 61.21 49.28
CA GLU A 609 6.37 62.56 49.86
C GLU A 609 5.38 62.83 51.01
N GLU A 610 5.83 63.43 52.11
CA GLU A 610 5.09 63.55 53.39
C GLU A 610 4.13 64.75 53.42
N GLU A 611 2.91 64.57 53.95
CA GLU A 611 1.87 65.60 54.04
C GLU A 611 1.86 66.29 55.43
N ALA A 612 1.74 67.62 55.47
CA ALA A 612 2.01 68.42 56.68
C ALA A 612 0.86 69.34 57.12
N GLU A 613 0.36 69.15 58.35
CA GLU A 613 -0.74 69.93 58.95
C GLU A 613 -0.26 71.09 59.85
N THR A 614 -0.99 72.22 59.85
CA THR A 614 -1.23 73.06 61.05
C THR A 614 -2.35 74.10 60.82
N PRO A 615 -3.27 74.35 61.78
CA PRO A 615 -4.36 75.32 61.62
C PRO A 615 -4.17 76.64 62.41
N GLU A 616 -4.47 77.78 61.79
CA GLU A 616 -4.69 79.08 62.46
C GLU A 616 -6.05 79.68 62.06
N GLU A 617 -6.63 80.54 62.91
CA GLU A 617 -7.91 81.21 62.62
C GLU A 617 -7.76 82.21 61.48
N ARG A 618 -8.46 81.95 60.38
CA ARG A 618 -8.44 82.75 59.15
C ARG A 618 -9.53 83.86 59.16
N PRO A 619 -9.28 85.02 58.50
CA PRO A 619 -10.20 86.16 58.49
C PRO A 619 -11.49 85.88 57.70
N GLU A 620 -12.52 86.71 57.87
CA GLU A 620 -13.74 86.66 57.05
C GLU A 620 -13.55 87.42 55.73
N ALA A 621 -14.13 86.88 54.66
CA ALA A 621 -14.04 87.37 53.28
C ALA A 621 -15.33 87.10 52.50
N THR A 622 -15.55 87.83 51.42
CA THR A 622 -16.79 87.78 50.61
C THR A 622 -16.51 87.31 49.19
N VAL A 623 -17.24 86.28 48.77
CA VAL A 623 -17.29 85.79 47.39
C VAL A 623 -18.48 86.44 46.69
N THR A 624 -18.19 87.32 45.73
CA THR A 624 -19.19 87.97 44.87
C THR A 624 -19.39 87.17 43.59
N PHE A 625 -20.63 87.03 43.13
CA PHE A 625 -20.97 86.20 41.98
C PHE A 625 -21.53 87.03 40.80
N ASP A 626 -20.76 87.15 39.71
CA ASP A 626 -21.19 87.80 38.46
C ASP A 626 -21.72 86.73 37.49
N ALA A 627 -23.05 86.69 37.34
CA ALA A 627 -23.76 85.74 36.48
C ALA A 627 -23.48 85.90 34.95
N ASP A 628 -22.66 86.87 34.53
CA ASP A 628 -22.35 87.19 33.13
C ASP A 628 -23.61 87.30 32.23
N GLY A 629 -24.68 87.89 32.75
CA GLY A 629 -25.95 88.02 32.02
C GLY A 629 -26.73 86.71 31.82
N GLY A 630 -26.53 85.72 32.69
CA GLY A 630 -27.54 84.72 33.02
C GLY A 630 -28.30 85.07 34.30
N GLU A 631 -29.15 84.16 34.76
CA GLU A 631 -29.94 84.26 36.00
C GLU A 631 -29.44 83.25 37.06
N MET A 632 -29.35 83.69 38.31
CA MET A 632 -28.84 82.94 39.47
C MET A 632 -29.77 83.13 40.67
N GLU A 633 -29.98 82.08 41.46
CA GLU A 633 -30.61 82.18 42.78
C GLU A 633 -29.55 82.23 43.89
N GLY A 634 -29.75 83.14 44.85
CA GLY A 634 -28.73 83.51 45.83
C GLY A 634 -28.01 84.81 45.46
N GLY A 635 -27.10 85.24 46.33
CA GLY A 635 -26.24 86.41 46.11
C GLY A 635 -24.89 86.19 46.82
N ASP A 636 -24.09 87.25 46.89
CA ASP A 636 -22.74 87.22 47.48
C ASP A 636 -22.69 86.54 48.87
N ILE A 637 -21.67 85.69 49.07
CA ILE A 637 -21.52 84.86 50.27
C ILE A 637 -20.30 85.33 51.05
N THR A 638 -20.51 85.83 52.27
CA THR A 638 -19.43 86.09 53.25
C THR A 638 -19.20 84.85 54.10
N ALA A 639 -17.96 84.37 54.14
CA ALA A 639 -17.53 83.20 54.92
C ALA A 639 -16.10 83.40 55.44
N LYS A 640 -15.58 82.46 56.23
CA LYS A 640 -14.18 82.51 56.66
C LYS A 640 -13.26 82.05 55.54
N VAL A 641 -12.14 82.74 55.33
CA VAL A 641 -11.08 82.26 54.45
C VAL A 641 -10.66 80.86 54.91
N GLY A 642 -10.47 79.91 53.99
CA GLY A 642 -10.25 78.50 54.29
C GLY A 642 -11.47 77.69 54.73
N SER A 643 -12.68 78.28 54.82
CA SER A 643 -13.92 77.49 54.85
C SER A 643 -14.45 77.28 53.42
N THR A 644 -15.14 76.16 53.21
CA THR A 644 -15.84 75.87 51.96
C THR A 644 -17.22 76.51 51.93
N ILE A 645 -17.62 76.96 50.74
CA ILE A 645 -18.98 77.39 50.40
C ILE A 645 -19.44 76.60 49.18
N VAL A 646 -20.72 76.24 49.12
CA VAL A 646 -21.29 75.57 47.94
C VAL A 646 -21.53 76.61 46.85
N LEU A 647 -20.99 76.36 45.65
CA LEU A 647 -21.14 77.25 44.50
C LEU A 647 -22.60 77.26 43.98
N PRO A 648 -23.22 78.43 43.76
CA PRO A 648 -24.62 78.52 43.33
C PRO A 648 -24.83 78.09 41.87
N SER A 649 -26.07 77.73 41.53
CA SER A 649 -26.46 77.41 40.16
C SER A 649 -26.83 78.65 39.35
N CYS A 650 -26.34 78.73 38.11
CA CYS A 650 -26.61 79.83 37.18
C CYS A 650 -27.11 79.30 35.83
N THR A 651 -27.98 80.06 35.15
CA THR A 651 -28.69 79.62 33.93
C THR A 651 -28.74 80.70 32.86
N LYS A 652 -28.65 80.34 31.57
CA LYS A 652 -28.61 81.29 30.44
C LYS A 652 -29.17 80.62 29.17
N GLU A 653 -30.23 81.19 28.60
CA GLU A 653 -30.98 80.52 27.51
C GLU A 653 -30.11 80.26 26.27
N GLY A 654 -30.16 79.02 25.76
CA GLY A 654 -29.39 78.59 24.58
C GLY A 654 -27.92 78.21 24.86
N TYR A 655 -27.48 78.32 26.12
CA TYR A 655 -26.14 77.93 26.57
C TYR A 655 -26.22 76.91 27.71
N GLU A 656 -25.09 76.27 27.99
CA GLU A 656 -24.85 75.35 29.10
C GLU A 656 -23.89 76.03 30.07
N PHE A 657 -24.24 76.11 31.35
CA PHE A 657 -23.38 76.67 32.38
C PHE A 657 -22.27 75.66 32.72
N THR A 658 -21.01 76.07 32.60
CA THR A 658 -19.86 75.15 32.73
C THR A 658 -19.03 75.34 33.99
N GLY A 659 -19.32 76.38 34.78
CA GLY A 659 -18.67 76.63 36.07
C GLY A 659 -18.49 78.11 36.39
N TRP A 660 -18.00 78.35 37.60
CA TRP A 660 -17.55 79.64 38.10
C TRP A 660 -16.03 79.78 37.87
N TYR A 661 -15.60 80.97 37.46
CA TYR A 661 -14.24 81.25 37.02
C TYR A 661 -13.66 82.48 37.73
N ASP A 662 -12.38 82.41 38.10
CA ASP A 662 -11.55 83.57 38.45
C ASP A 662 -10.66 83.90 37.24
N GLY A 663 -10.90 85.06 36.62
CA GLY A 663 -10.35 85.39 35.30
C GLY A 663 -10.68 84.31 34.27
N ASP A 664 -9.63 83.70 33.70
CA ASP A 664 -9.73 82.60 32.72
C ASP A 664 -9.70 81.19 33.38
N THR A 665 -9.62 81.09 34.71
CA THR A 665 -9.43 79.81 35.44
C THR A 665 -10.74 79.33 36.06
N CYS A 666 -11.19 78.11 35.73
CA CYS A 666 -12.36 77.50 36.39
C CYS A 666 -12.01 77.15 37.85
N VAL A 667 -12.90 77.50 38.78
CA VAL A 667 -12.75 77.20 40.22
C VAL A 667 -13.80 76.23 40.78
N GLY A 668 -14.75 75.78 39.95
CA GLY A 668 -15.74 74.75 40.29
C GLY A 668 -17.09 74.93 39.58
N GLN A 669 -17.92 73.90 39.60
CA GLN A 669 -19.28 73.87 39.03
C GLN A 669 -20.37 74.12 40.07
N ALA A 670 -21.62 74.26 39.63
CA ALA A 670 -22.75 74.48 40.52
C ALA A 670 -22.96 73.26 41.44
N GLY A 671 -23.01 73.49 42.75
CA GLY A 671 -23.10 72.44 43.76
C GLY A 671 -21.76 71.88 44.25
N GLU A 672 -20.63 72.33 43.70
CA GLU A 672 -19.29 71.96 44.21
C GLU A 672 -18.82 72.90 45.34
N ASP A 673 -17.94 72.39 46.21
CA ASP A 673 -17.38 73.13 47.34
C ASP A 673 -16.19 74.00 46.90
N TYR A 674 -16.34 75.32 47.01
CA TYR A 674 -15.27 76.30 46.79
C TYR A 674 -14.65 76.75 48.13
N THR A 675 -13.33 76.59 48.28
CA THR A 675 -12.61 77.07 49.46
C THR A 675 -12.28 78.56 49.32
N VAL A 676 -12.85 79.40 50.18
CA VAL A 676 -12.68 80.86 50.11
C VAL A 676 -11.22 81.25 50.39
N ALA A 677 -10.51 81.81 49.40
CA ALA A 677 -9.11 82.23 49.56
C ALA A 677 -8.95 83.68 50.06
N GLY A 678 -9.96 84.53 49.83
CA GLY A 678 -9.99 85.96 50.12
C GLY A 678 -11.23 86.60 49.51
N ASP A 679 -11.32 87.94 49.53
CA ASP A 679 -12.37 88.67 48.80
C ASP A 679 -12.16 88.47 47.29
N ILE A 680 -13.19 88.01 46.56
CA ILE A 680 -13.06 87.61 45.16
C ILE A 680 -14.39 87.77 44.39
N THR A 681 -14.33 88.11 43.10
CA THR A 681 -15.48 88.05 42.20
C THR A 681 -15.33 86.87 41.26
N LEU A 682 -16.22 85.89 41.37
CA LEU A 682 -16.28 84.75 40.46
C LEU A 682 -17.29 85.03 39.34
N LYS A 683 -16.91 84.73 38.09
CA LYS A 683 -17.76 84.91 36.92
C LYS A 683 -18.35 83.59 36.42
N ALA A 684 -19.60 83.62 35.99
CA ALA A 684 -20.24 82.48 35.35
C ALA A 684 -19.73 82.29 33.90
N HIS A 685 -19.25 81.10 33.57
CA HIS A 685 -18.87 80.74 32.20
C HIS A 685 -19.91 79.82 31.55
N TYR A 686 -20.08 79.98 30.24
CA TYR A 686 -21.12 79.30 29.47
C TYR A 686 -20.61 78.82 28.11
N ILE A 687 -20.87 77.56 27.77
CA ILE A 687 -20.65 77.01 26.42
C ILE A 687 -21.98 77.01 25.66
N ARG A 688 -21.96 77.42 24.39
CA ARG A 688 -23.15 77.45 23.54
C ARG A 688 -23.50 76.04 23.06
N LYS A 689 -24.78 75.65 23.09
CA LYS A 689 -25.16 74.34 22.53
C LYS A 689 -24.94 74.26 21.02
N GLU A 690 -24.23 73.20 20.62
CA GLU A 690 -23.83 72.81 19.27
C GLU A 690 -25.02 72.26 18.44
N ALA A 691 -24.98 72.00 17.13
CA ALA A 691 -24.09 72.35 16.00
C ALA A 691 -24.96 72.22 14.71
N PRO A 692 -24.52 72.65 13.50
CA PRO A 692 -25.30 72.44 12.28
C PRO A 692 -25.44 70.94 11.95
N THR A 693 -26.66 70.41 12.04
CA THR A 693 -26.99 69.02 11.67
C THR A 693 -27.40 68.89 10.21
N CYS A 694 -26.91 67.84 9.54
CA CYS A 694 -27.43 67.35 8.27
C CYS A 694 -28.42 66.20 8.49
N THR A 695 -29.26 65.93 7.49
CA THR A 695 -30.34 64.93 7.56
C THR A 695 -30.06 63.73 6.65
N VAL A 696 -30.06 62.52 7.21
CA VAL A 696 -30.05 61.27 6.44
C VAL A 696 -31.49 60.76 6.31
N SER A 697 -31.95 60.58 5.08
CA SER A 697 -33.30 60.11 4.74
C SER A 697 -33.24 58.74 4.05
N PHE A 698 -34.33 57.97 4.16
CA PHE A 698 -34.36 56.57 3.77
C PHE A 698 -35.57 56.27 2.87
N ASP A 699 -35.34 55.93 1.60
CA ASP A 699 -36.33 55.27 0.73
C ASP A 699 -36.21 53.76 0.93
N THR A 700 -37.16 53.19 1.66
CA THR A 700 -37.20 51.77 2.02
C THR A 700 -37.65 50.86 0.87
N ASP A 701 -37.94 51.42 -0.32
CA ASP A 701 -38.43 50.70 -1.50
C ASP A 701 -39.61 49.76 -1.19
N GLY A 702 -40.60 50.28 -0.46
CA GLY A 702 -41.78 49.52 -0.04
C GLY A 702 -41.57 48.61 1.19
N GLY A 703 -40.42 48.71 1.88
CA GLY A 703 -40.27 48.23 3.25
C GLY A 703 -40.90 49.17 4.29
N LYS A 704 -40.92 48.73 5.55
CA LYS A 704 -41.39 49.46 6.74
C LYS A 704 -40.71 50.83 6.84
N GLU A 705 -41.49 51.89 7.03
CA GLU A 705 -41.01 53.28 6.99
C GLU A 705 -40.01 53.60 8.12
N ILE A 706 -38.90 54.25 7.76
CA ILE A 706 -37.83 54.65 8.69
C ILE A 706 -37.79 56.19 8.75
N SER A 707 -37.86 56.73 9.96
CA SER A 707 -37.78 58.17 10.20
C SER A 707 -36.38 58.73 9.87
N PRO A 708 -36.28 59.86 9.13
CA PRO A 708 -34.98 60.48 8.85
C PRO A 708 -34.19 60.87 10.10
N MET A 709 -32.89 60.58 10.08
CA MET A 709 -31.96 60.86 11.19
C MET A 709 -31.31 62.23 11.02
N LYS A 710 -31.13 62.97 12.12
CA LYS A 710 -30.32 64.20 12.15
C LYS A 710 -28.97 63.90 12.77
N VAL A 711 -27.90 64.35 12.11
CA VAL A 711 -26.50 64.04 12.45
C VAL A 711 -25.69 65.32 12.33
N GLU A 712 -24.81 65.61 13.28
CA GLU A 712 -23.90 66.76 13.18
C GLU A 712 -23.00 66.65 11.95
N LYS A 713 -22.88 67.76 11.21
CA LYS A 713 -22.19 67.79 9.92
C LYS A 713 -20.72 67.40 10.05
N GLY A 714 -20.37 66.23 9.52
CA GLY A 714 -19.03 65.64 9.56
C GLY A 714 -18.83 64.51 10.58
N LYS A 715 -19.84 64.15 11.38
CA LYS A 715 -19.80 62.94 12.23
C LYS A 715 -20.19 61.69 11.43
N ALA A 716 -19.68 60.53 11.87
CA ALA A 716 -20.19 59.22 11.46
C ALA A 716 -21.50 58.91 12.21
N VAL A 717 -22.45 58.28 11.50
CA VAL A 717 -23.68 57.72 12.07
C VAL A 717 -23.81 56.26 11.68
N LYS A 718 -24.29 55.41 12.60
CA LYS A 718 -24.74 54.05 12.27
C LYS A 718 -26.06 54.12 11.51
N LEU A 719 -26.12 53.45 10.36
CA LEU A 719 -27.35 53.35 9.57
C LEU A 719 -28.27 52.28 10.19
N PRO A 720 -29.59 52.54 10.28
CA PRO A 720 -30.54 51.55 10.77
C PRO A 720 -30.71 50.42 9.75
N GLU A 721 -31.07 49.22 10.19
CA GLU A 721 -31.52 48.17 9.28
C GLU A 721 -32.97 48.44 8.83
N ALA A 722 -33.36 47.87 7.69
CA ALA A 722 -34.71 48.00 7.16
C ALA A 722 -35.43 46.64 7.15
N GLU A 723 -36.73 46.67 7.43
CA GLU A 723 -37.60 45.49 7.41
C GLU A 723 -38.54 45.52 6.19
N LYS A 724 -38.68 44.41 5.48
CA LYS A 724 -39.69 44.22 4.42
C LYS A 724 -40.10 42.76 4.38
N GLU A 725 -41.40 42.51 4.55
CA GLU A 725 -41.95 41.16 4.68
C GLU A 725 -41.62 40.30 3.45
N GLY A 726 -41.05 39.10 3.66
CA GLY A 726 -40.63 38.18 2.60
C GLY A 726 -39.33 38.55 1.88
N HIS A 727 -38.52 39.47 2.42
CA HIS A 727 -37.32 40.00 1.76
C HIS A 727 -36.15 40.28 2.72
N ILE A 728 -34.98 39.74 2.39
CA ILE A 728 -33.71 39.96 3.10
C ILE A 728 -33.16 41.34 2.74
N PHE A 729 -32.75 42.12 3.74
CA PHE A 729 -32.17 43.45 3.55
C PHE A 729 -30.71 43.40 3.09
N LEU A 730 -30.45 43.76 1.84
CA LEU A 730 -29.09 43.79 1.27
C LEU A 730 -28.28 45.02 1.71
N GLY A 731 -28.89 46.01 2.37
CA GLY A 731 -28.23 47.24 2.81
C GLY A 731 -28.64 48.49 2.02
N TRP A 732 -28.03 49.62 2.39
CA TRP A 732 -28.30 50.94 1.82
C TRP A 732 -27.40 51.26 0.62
N TYR A 733 -27.94 52.02 -0.34
CA TYR A 733 -27.26 52.45 -1.55
C TYR A 733 -27.51 53.94 -1.84
N LYS A 734 -26.55 54.64 -2.46
CA LYS A 734 -26.69 56.08 -2.78
C LYS A 734 -27.56 56.41 -4.01
N ALA A 735 -28.08 55.40 -4.70
CA ALA A 735 -28.94 55.57 -5.87
C ALA A 735 -29.96 54.41 -5.94
N LYS A 736 -31.17 54.69 -6.46
CA LYS A 736 -32.25 53.70 -6.54
C LYS A 736 -31.89 52.53 -7.45
N GLU A 737 -31.39 52.83 -8.65
CA GLU A 737 -30.84 51.84 -9.61
C GLU A 737 -29.33 52.07 -9.80
N GLY A 738 -28.54 50.98 -9.75
CA GLY A 738 -27.06 51.04 -9.80
C GLY A 738 -26.39 51.62 -8.54
N GLY A 739 -25.06 51.74 -8.57
CA GLY A 739 -24.26 52.35 -7.49
C GLY A 739 -23.87 51.41 -6.33
N THR A 740 -22.93 51.89 -5.52
CA THR A 740 -22.20 51.13 -4.48
C THR A 740 -23.03 50.93 -3.19
N ARG A 741 -22.83 49.78 -2.54
CA ARG A 741 -23.34 49.46 -1.19
C ARG A 741 -22.68 50.36 -0.15
N MET A 742 -23.44 50.84 0.82
CA MET A 742 -22.92 51.53 2.00
C MET A 742 -22.48 50.53 3.06
N GLY A 743 -21.50 50.91 3.88
CA GLY A 743 -21.21 50.21 5.13
C GLY A 743 -22.29 50.45 6.19
N THR A 744 -22.13 49.83 7.35
CA THR A 744 -23.00 50.04 8.53
C THR A 744 -22.89 51.46 9.12
N GLU A 745 -21.85 52.21 8.76
CA GLU A 745 -21.64 53.61 9.16
C GLU A 745 -21.46 54.55 7.95
N LEU A 746 -21.93 55.79 8.11
CA LEU A 746 -21.83 56.88 7.13
C LEU A 746 -21.39 58.18 7.81
N THR A 747 -20.29 58.78 7.33
CA THR A 747 -19.92 60.17 7.67
C THR A 747 -20.81 61.15 6.92
N VAL A 748 -21.65 61.89 7.64
CA VAL A 748 -22.69 62.75 7.06
C VAL A 748 -22.17 64.17 6.86
N THR A 749 -21.62 64.45 5.68
CA THR A 749 -21.11 65.79 5.32
C THR A 749 -22.16 66.70 4.67
N GLU A 750 -23.31 66.17 4.25
CA GLU A 750 -24.45 66.90 3.67
C GLU A 750 -25.74 66.05 3.78
N ASP A 751 -26.89 66.67 3.53
CA ASP A 751 -28.19 65.98 3.55
C ASP A 751 -28.21 64.88 2.48
N THR A 752 -28.46 63.64 2.90
CA THR A 752 -28.23 62.43 2.10
C THR A 752 -29.51 61.58 2.03
N MET A 753 -29.90 61.16 0.83
CA MET A 753 -30.94 60.14 0.63
C MET A 753 -30.28 58.78 0.36
N LEU A 754 -30.76 57.74 1.04
CA LEU A 754 -30.32 56.35 0.87
C LEU A 754 -31.50 55.47 0.44
N TYR A 755 -31.22 54.50 -0.42
CA TYR A 755 -32.19 53.57 -1.00
C TYR A 755 -31.91 52.15 -0.48
N ALA A 756 -32.93 51.49 0.05
CA ALA A 756 -32.85 50.11 0.48
C ALA A 756 -32.76 49.17 -0.73
N ARG A 757 -32.04 48.06 -0.60
CA ARG A 757 -32.13 46.93 -1.54
C ARG A 757 -32.49 45.64 -0.83
N TRP A 758 -33.12 44.76 -1.60
CA TRP A 758 -33.88 43.63 -1.11
C TRP A 758 -33.57 42.39 -1.97
N GLU A 759 -33.22 41.30 -1.32
CA GLU A 759 -33.24 39.96 -1.90
C GLU A 759 -34.52 39.25 -1.44
N LYS A 760 -35.00 38.26 -2.19
CA LYS A 760 -36.26 37.59 -1.86
C LYS A 760 -36.00 36.36 -1.00
N GLU A 761 -36.65 36.29 0.15
CA GLU A 761 -36.30 35.43 1.31
C GLU A 761 -36.41 33.91 1.07
N SER A 762 -36.83 33.48 -0.12
CA SER A 762 -36.85 32.08 -0.59
C SER A 762 -35.45 31.45 -0.83
N GLN A 763 -34.37 32.00 -0.25
CA GLN A 763 -32.98 31.56 -0.43
C GLN A 763 -32.16 31.65 0.89
N LYS A 764 -32.53 30.85 1.92
CA LYS A 764 -31.65 30.35 3.01
C LYS A 764 -31.23 31.35 4.13
N PRO A 765 -31.03 30.92 5.40
CA PRO A 765 -31.77 29.93 6.19
C PRO A 765 -32.33 30.49 7.53
N GLU A 766 -33.38 29.88 8.08
CA GLU A 766 -33.79 30.10 9.48
C GLU A 766 -32.90 29.32 10.47
N GLU A 767 -32.81 29.78 11.72
CA GLU A 767 -32.35 28.93 12.82
C GLU A 767 -33.36 27.82 13.09
N LYS A 768 -32.96 26.58 12.79
CA LYS A 768 -33.82 25.40 12.90
C LYS A 768 -33.84 24.90 14.37
N PRO A 769 -35.00 24.48 14.90
CA PRO A 769 -35.11 24.03 16.30
C PRO A 769 -34.33 22.73 16.55
N GLU A 770 -33.90 22.49 17.78
CA GLU A 770 -33.29 21.22 18.20
C GLU A 770 -34.33 20.10 18.31
N ALA A 771 -33.93 18.89 17.94
CA ALA A 771 -34.73 17.67 17.97
C ALA A 771 -33.87 16.45 18.34
N THR A 772 -34.49 15.43 18.92
CA THR A 772 -33.80 14.24 19.42
C THR A 772 -34.19 12.98 18.64
N VAL A 773 -33.20 12.36 18.01
CA VAL A 773 -33.30 11.04 17.40
C VAL A 773 -33.01 9.99 18.46
N THR A 774 -34.05 9.27 18.88
CA THR A 774 -33.98 8.16 19.83
C THR A 774 -33.70 6.86 19.07
N PHE A 775 -32.83 5.99 19.59
CA PHE A 775 -32.44 4.75 18.91
C PHE A 775 -32.81 3.49 19.71
N ASP A 776 -33.84 2.77 19.25
CA ASP A 776 -34.29 1.50 19.84
C ASP A 776 -33.63 0.31 19.12
N ALA A 777 -32.65 -0.31 19.79
CA ALA A 777 -31.85 -1.41 19.27
C ALA A 777 -32.60 -2.76 19.11
N ASP A 778 -33.91 -2.85 19.37
CA ASP A 778 -34.71 -4.11 19.28
C ASP A 778 -34.01 -5.32 19.95
N GLY A 779 -33.46 -5.11 21.15
CA GLY A 779 -32.75 -6.14 21.91
C GLY A 779 -31.35 -6.53 21.38
N GLY A 780 -30.83 -5.84 20.38
CA GLY A 780 -29.41 -5.85 20.02
C GLY A 780 -28.55 -4.95 20.92
N LYS A 781 -27.30 -4.72 20.52
CA LYS A 781 -26.35 -3.79 21.12
C LYS A 781 -25.91 -2.75 20.11
N MET A 782 -26.02 -1.49 20.50
CA MET A 782 -25.60 -0.31 19.75
C MET A 782 -24.38 0.32 20.42
N GLU A 783 -23.54 0.99 19.64
CA GLU A 783 -22.53 1.91 20.17
C GLU A 783 -22.98 3.36 19.91
N GLY A 784 -22.91 4.20 20.95
CA GLY A 784 -23.62 5.49 21.00
C GLY A 784 -24.93 5.42 21.79
N GLY A 785 -25.59 6.57 21.91
CA GLY A 785 -26.92 6.73 22.51
C GLY A 785 -27.77 7.65 21.64
N ASP A 786 -28.86 8.17 22.19
CA ASP A 786 -29.75 9.10 21.49
C ASP A 786 -29.00 10.40 21.08
N ILE A 787 -29.32 10.93 19.90
CA ILE A 787 -28.61 12.06 19.30
C ILE A 787 -29.53 13.27 19.20
N THR A 788 -29.14 14.38 19.82
CA THR A 788 -29.79 15.69 19.64
C THR A 788 -29.05 16.49 18.57
N ALA A 789 -29.76 16.98 17.57
CA ALA A 789 -29.26 17.85 16.49
C ALA A 789 -30.36 18.82 16.04
N LYS A 790 -30.07 19.81 15.18
CA LYS A 790 -31.12 20.71 14.70
C LYS A 790 -31.94 20.04 13.59
N VAL A 791 -33.24 20.27 13.57
CA VAL A 791 -34.17 19.76 12.54
C VAL A 791 -33.68 20.23 11.16
N GLY A 792 -33.32 19.32 10.27
CA GLY A 792 -32.79 19.60 8.94
C GLY A 792 -31.27 19.67 8.89
N ASP A 793 -30.56 19.30 9.96
CA ASP A 793 -29.17 18.83 9.90
C ASP A 793 -29.16 17.32 9.64
N THR A 794 -28.02 16.77 9.21
CA THR A 794 -27.84 15.33 9.01
C THR A 794 -27.00 14.72 10.12
N ILE A 795 -27.39 13.52 10.57
CA ILE A 795 -26.64 12.71 11.53
C ILE A 795 -26.25 11.39 10.88
N THR A 796 -25.13 10.80 11.29
CA THR A 796 -24.72 9.47 10.84
C THR A 796 -25.44 8.40 11.65
N LEU A 797 -26.11 7.48 10.98
CA LEU A 797 -26.84 6.38 11.61
C LEU A 797 -25.88 5.41 12.32
N PRO A 798 -26.07 5.11 13.62
CA PRO A 798 -25.11 4.34 14.42
C PRO A 798 -25.09 2.85 14.07
N GLY A 799 -23.98 2.18 14.39
CA GLY A 799 -23.83 0.74 14.24
C GLY A 799 -24.61 -0.04 15.30
N CYS A 800 -25.31 -1.10 14.88
CA CYS A 800 -26.05 -1.98 15.77
C CYS A 800 -25.77 -3.47 15.48
N THR A 801 -25.77 -4.31 16.51
CA THR A 801 -25.33 -5.72 16.44
C THR A 801 -26.28 -6.65 17.21
N LYS A 802 -26.57 -7.83 16.66
CA LYS A 802 -27.48 -8.82 17.28
C LYS A 802 -27.05 -10.24 16.90
N GLU A 803 -26.84 -11.08 17.90
CA GLU A 803 -26.20 -12.39 17.71
C GLU A 803 -27.08 -13.33 16.87
N GLY A 804 -26.51 -13.89 15.79
CA GLY A 804 -27.23 -14.73 14.81
C GLY A 804 -28.02 -13.96 13.73
N TYR A 805 -27.94 -12.63 13.72
CA TYR A 805 -28.64 -11.76 12.78
C TYR A 805 -27.68 -10.80 12.07
N GLU A 806 -28.13 -10.29 10.94
CA GLU A 806 -27.49 -9.25 10.13
C GLU A 806 -28.29 -7.95 10.34
N PHE A 807 -27.59 -6.84 10.61
CA PHE A 807 -28.25 -5.54 10.80
C PHE A 807 -28.51 -4.90 9.44
N VAL A 808 -29.78 -4.74 9.09
CA VAL A 808 -30.19 -4.22 7.78
C VAL A 808 -30.26 -2.69 7.78
N GLY A 809 -30.69 -2.11 8.90
CA GLY A 809 -30.74 -0.66 9.06
C GLY A 809 -31.74 -0.20 10.09
N TRP A 810 -31.87 1.12 10.19
CA TRP A 810 -32.82 1.84 11.03
C TRP A 810 -34.12 2.12 10.30
N TYR A 811 -35.24 2.03 11.01
CA TYR A 811 -36.60 2.16 10.48
C TYR A 811 -37.43 3.13 11.33
N ASP A 812 -38.26 3.95 10.68
CA ASP A 812 -39.31 4.74 11.31
C ASP A 812 -40.67 4.08 11.01
N GLY A 813 -41.26 3.46 12.04
CA GLY A 813 -42.39 2.54 11.87
C GLY A 813 -42.04 1.37 10.94
N ASP A 814 -42.75 1.28 9.81
CA ASP A 814 -42.52 0.28 8.76
C ASP A 814 -41.57 0.77 7.64
N ALA A 815 -41.13 2.04 7.67
CA ALA A 815 -40.32 2.64 6.61
C ALA A 815 -38.81 2.54 6.90
N SER A 816 -38.04 2.00 5.95
CA SER A 816 -36.56 1.98 6.03
C SER A 816 -36.00 3.40 5.94
N VAL A 817 -35.12 3.75 6.87
CA VAL A 817 -34.47 5.08 6.97
C VAL A 817 -33.01 5.03 6.54
N GLY A 818 -32.31 3.90 6.75
CA GLY A 818 -30.97 3.66 6.20
C GLY A 818 -30.14 2.65 7.02
N PRO A 819 -29.11 2.02 6.42
CA PRO A 819 -28.11 1.21 7.14
C PRO A 819 -27.24 2.05 8.09
N ALA A 820 -26.41 1.38 8.91
CA ALA A 820 -25.37 2.06 9.67
C ALA A 820 -24.39 2.80 8.75
N GLY A 821 -23.99 4.01 9.12
CA GLY A 821 -23.08 4.87 8.34
C GLY A 821 -23.77 5.80 7.34
N GLU A 822 -25.05 5.60 7.01
CA GLU A 822 -25.80 6.53 6.15
C GLU A 822 -26.21 7.82 6.88
N GLN A 823 -26.48 8.87 6.10
CA GLN A 823 -26.84 10.21 6.57
C GLN A 823 -28.36 10.33 6.72
N TYR A 824 -28.85 10.40 7.96
CA TYR A 824 -30.25 10.69 8.25
C TYR A 824 -30.47 12.19 8.47
N THR A 825 -31.31 12.81 7.65
CA THR A 825 -31.78 14.19 7.88
C THR A 825 -32.81 14.20 9.02
N VAL A 826 -32.50 14.86 10.13
CA VAL A 826 -33.39 14.93 11.30
C VAL A 826 -34.62 15.77 10.96
N THR A 827 -35.83 15.18 10.88
CA THR A 827 -37.04 15.94 10.53
C THR A 827 -37.86 16.42 11.75
N GLY A 828 -37.51 15.96 12.94
CA GLY A 828 -38.18 16.23 14.21
C GLY A 828 -37.75 15.22 15.27
N ASP A 829 -38.38 15.23 16.44
CA ASP A 829 -38.22 14.16 17.43
C ASP A 829 -38.76 12.84 16.84
N VAL A 830 -37.93 11.79 16.86
CA VAL A 830 -38.25 10.49 16.24
C VAL A 830 -37.64 9.34 17.03
N THR A 831 -38.20 8.14 16.92
CA THR A 831 -37.62 6.91 17.48
C THR A 831 -37.35 5.91 16.37
N LEU A 832 -36.09 5.80 15.96
CA LEU A 832 -35.64 4.86 14.95
C LEU A 832 -35.43 3.48 15.58
N LYS A 833 -35.96 2.43 14.95
CA LYS A 833 -35.86 1.04 15.39
C LYS A 833 -34.86 0.26 14.55
N ALA A 834 -34.04 -0.57 15.20
CA ALA A 834 -33.10 -1.44 14.51
C ALA A 834 -33.83 -2.64 13.88
N HIS A 835 -33.69 -2.81 12.56
CA HIS A 835 -34.22 -3.96 11.84
C HIS A 835 -33.13 -4.98 11.49
N TYR A 836 -33.49 -6.26 11.55
CA TYR A 836 -32.55 -7.38 11.50
C TYR A 836 -33.07 -8.51 10.64
N GLU A 837 -32.26 -8.99 9.70
CA GLU A 837 -32.50 -10.24 8.98
C GLU A 837 -31.74 -11.39 9.62
N LYS A 838 -32.30 -12.61 9.60
CA LYS A 838 -31.62 -13.75 10.21
C LYS A 838 -30.50 -14.22 9.28
N LYS A 839 -29.27 -14.22 9.78
CA LYS A 839 -28.08 -14.52 8.97
C LYS A 839 -28.18 -15.93 8.37
N ALA A 840 -28.06 -16.02 7.05
CA ALA A 840 -28.22 -17.28 6.33
C ALA A 840 -27.08 -18.26 6.65
N GLU A 841 -27.43 -19.50 7.01
CA GLU A 841 -26.46 -20.54 7.31
C GLU A 841 -25.76 -21.00 6.01
N VAL A 842 -24.46 -20.67 5.89
CA VAL A 842 -23.60 -21.14 4.79
C VAL A 842 -23.42 -22.65 4.95
N THR A 843 -24.19 -23.38 4.17
CA THR A 843 -24.25 -24.85 4.15
C THR A 843 -23.60 -25.37 2.89
N TYR A 844 -22.68 -26.31 3.06
CA TYR A 844 -22.00 -27.00 1.96
C TYR A 844 -22.57 -28.40 1.74
N LEU A 845 -22.43 -28.91 0.52
CA LEU A 845 -22.90 -30.21 0.07
C LEU A 845 -21.74 -31.16 -0.21
N ILE A 846 -21.69 -32.26 0.54
CA ILE A 846 -20.70 -33.34 0.38
C ILE A 846 -21.37 -34.53 -0.32
N THR A 847 -20.99 -34.77 -1.56
CA THR A 847 -21.58 -35.80 -2.42
C THR A 847 -20.71 -37.06 -2.44
N PHE A 848 -21.33 -38.22 -2.24
CA PHE A 848 -20.65 -39.51 -2.14
C PHE A 848 -20.99 -40.41 -3.34
N ASP A 849 -20.12 -40.48 -4.36
CA ASP A 849 -20.27 -41.40 -5.49
C ASP A 849 -19.74 -42.80 -5.11
N PRO A 850 -20.60 -43.81 -4.94
CA PRO A 850 -20.18 -45.15 -4.53
C PRO A 850 -19.44 -45.92 -5.63
N ASN A 851 -19.25 -45.35 -6.83
CA ASN A 851 -18.43 -45.89 -7.91
C ASN A 851 -18.80 -47.35 -8.27
N GLY A 852 -20.10 -47.58 -8.44
CA GLY A 852 -20.69 -48.90 -8.68
C GLY A 852 -20.89 -49.78 -7.44
N GLY A 853 -20.68 -49.26 -6.23
CA GLY A 853 -21.20 -49.81 -4.97
C GLY A 853 -22.61 -49.31 -4.65
N ARG A 854 -23.10 -49.62 -3.45
CA ARG A 854 -24.41 -49.20 -2.93
C ARG A 854 -24.43 -47.68 -2.67
N ARG A 855 -25.51 -47.00 -3.10
CA ARG A 855 -25.74 -45.57 -2.87
C ARG A 855 -25.52 -45.20 -1.39
N ALA A 856 -24.59 -44.27 -1.17
CA ALA A 856 -24.55 -43.44 0.02
C ALA A 856 -25.36 -42.16 -0.27
N GLU A 857 -25.99 -41.57 0.75
CA GLU A 857 -26.70 -40.30 0.59
C GLU A 857 -25.71 -39.12 0.73
N PRO A 858 -25.89 -38.04 -0.04
CA PRO A 858 -25.10 -36.83 0.13
C PRO A 858 -25.43 -36.16 1.47
N VAL A 859 -24.43 -35.58 2.11
CA VAL A 859 -24.57 -34.88 3.40
C VAL A 859 -24.52 -33.38 3.15
N LYS A 860 -25.54 -32.65 3.60
CA LYS A 860 -25.54 -31.19 3.64
C LYS A 860 -25.28 -30.74 5.08
N ALA A 861 -24.27 -29.92 5.29
CA ALA A 861 -23.74 -29.55 6.60
C ALA A 861 -23.30 -28.07 6.61
N ALA A 862 -23.27 -27.43 7.77
CA ALA A 862 -22.81 -26.06 7.93
C ALA A 862 -21.27 -25.94 7.76
N LYS A 863 -20.79 -24.75 7.37
CA LYS A 863 -19.36 -24.42 7.36
C LYS A 863 -18.75 -24.64 8.75
N GLY A 864 -17.76 -25.53 8.85
CA GLY A 864 -17.11 -25.92 10.10
C GLY A 864 -17.80 -27.05 10.88
N GLU A 865 -18.92 -27.60 10.38
CA GLU A 865 -19.58 -28.75 10.99
C GLU A 865 -18.77 -30.03 10.77
N ARG A 866 -18.77 -30.92 11.79
CA ARG A 866 -18.16 -32.25 11.70
C ARG A 866 -19.15 -33.29 11.19
N ILE A 867 -18.85 -33.90 10.06
CA ILE A 867 -19.61 -35.04 9.51
C ILE A 867 -18.81 -36.34 9.66
N THR A 868 -19.50 -37.47 9.87
CA THR A 868 -18.89 -38.80 9.80
C THR A 868 -18.95 -39.34 8.37
N LEU A 869 -17.83 -39.78 7.81
CA LEU A 869 -17.79 -40.37 6.47
C LEU A 869 -18.56 -41.70 6.44
N PRO A 870 -19.54 -41.87 5.52
CA PRO A 870 -20.40 -43.04 5.48
C PRO A 870 -19.67 -44.29 4.98
N GLY A 871 -20.18 -45.47 5.33
CA GLY A 871 -19.81 -46.73 4.69
C GLY A 871 -20.59 -46.98 3.40
N THR A 872 -20.01 -47.74 2.47
CA THR A 872 -20.69 -48.30 1.30
C THR A 872 -20.21 -49.73 1.05
N GLU A 873 -21.01 -50.52 0.34
CA GLU A 873 -20.79 -51.95 0.09
C GLU A 873 -20.89 -52.26 -1.41
N LYS A 874 -20.09 -53.22 -1.91
CA LYS A 874 -20.11 -53.67 -3.31
C LYS A 874 -19.82 -55.17 -3.34
N SER A 875 -20.78 -55.98 -3.79
CA SER A 875 -20.70 -57.44 -3.71
C SER A 875 -19.46 -57.99 -4.43
N GLY A 876 -18.59 -58.70 -3.71
CA GLY A 876 -17.33 -59.23 -4.23
C GLY A 876 -16.15 -58.24 -4.22
N TYR A 877 -16.27 -57.11 -3.51
CA TYR A 877 -15.23 -56.09 -3.40
C TYR A 877 -15.13 -55.53 -1.96
N VAL A 878 -13.90 -55.33 -1.49
CA VAL A 878 -13.56 -54.64 -0.25
C VAL A 878 -13.53 -53.12 -0.51
N PHE A 879 -14.15 -52.34 0.37
CA PHE A 879 -14.12 -50.87 0.32
C PHE A 879 -12.76 -50.34 0.79
N LEU A 880 -12.10 -49.49 -0.03
CA LEU A 880 -10.78 -48.92 0.24
C LEU A 880 -10.82 -47.48 0.81
N GLY A 881 -12.01 -46.93 1.05
CA GLY A 881 -12.20 -45.53 1.47
C GLY A 881 -12.73 -44.62 0.37
N TRP A 882 -12.95 -43.35 0.76
CA TRP A 882 -13.35 -42.25 -0.11
C TRP A 882 -12.12 -41.52 -0.63
N TYR A 883 -12.09 -41.20 -1.92
CA TYR A 883 -10.99 -40.51 -2.59
C TYR A 883 -11.49 -39.24 -3.29
N THR A 884 -10.60 -38.27 -3.52
CA THR A 884 -10.93 -37.02 -4.25
C THR A 884 -11.36 -37.27 -5.69
N GLU A 885 -10.94 -38.38 -6.30
CA GLU A 885 -11.14 -38.69 -7.71
C GLU A 885 -11.52 -40.15 -7.96
N LYS A 886 -12.29 -40.37 -9.02
CA LYS A 886 -12.92 -41.64 -9.39
C LYS A 886 -11.95 -42.79 -9.73
N LYS A 887 -10.67 -42.51 -9.97
CA LYS A 887 -9.62 -43.49 -10.30
C LYS A 887 -8.56 -43.71 -9.21
N GLY A 888 -8.37 -42.80 -8.25
CA GLY A 888 -7.29 -42.89 -7.25
C GLY A 888 -6.51 -41.60 -7.04
N GLY A 889 -7.20 -40.52 -6.68
CA GLY A 889 -6.59 -39.25 -6.28
C GLY A 889 -5.94 -39.31 -4.89
N ILE A 890 -6.29 -38.39 -4.00
CA ILE A 890 -5.89 -38.46 -2.58
C ILE A 890 -6.93 -39.28 -1.79
N LEU A 891 -6.48 -40.20 -0.92
CA LEU A 891 -7.35 -40.83 0.08
C LEU A 891 -7.86 -39.73 1.03
N PHE A 892 -9.17 -39.49 1.00
CA PHE A 892 -9.84 -38.47 1.78
C PHE A 892 -10.24 -38.96 3.17
N GLY A 893 -10.59 -40.26 3.29
CA GLY A 893 -10.82 -40.91 4.58
C GLY A 893 -11.53 -42.26 4.46
N LEU A 894 -11.57 -43.02 5.55
CA LEU A 894 -12.29 -44.29 5.65
C LEU A 894 -13.71 -44.10 6.21
N ALA A 895 -14.54 -45.14 6.11
CA ALA A 895 -15.84 -45.15 6.76
C ALA A 895 -15.69 -45.02 8.28
N GLY A 896 -16.38 -44.07 8.90
CA GLY A 896 -16.24 -43.80 10.34
C GLY A 896 -15.04 -42.91 10.71
N ASP A 897 -14.40 -42.23 9.75
CA ASP A 897 -13.59 -41.04 10.02
C ASP A 897 -14.47 -39.78 10.11
N GLU A 898 -14.01 -38.78 10.88
CA GLU A 898 -14.67 -37.48 11.02
C GLU A 898 -14.00 -36.44 10.12
N LEU A 899 -14.83 -35.64 9.43
CA LEU A 899 -14.41 -34.55 8.55
C LEU A 899 -15.05 -33.24 9.00
N GLU A 900 -14.26 -32.18 9.06
CA GLU A 900 -14.76 -30.81 9.19
C GLU A 900 -15.07 -30.21 7.80
N VAL A 901 -16.29 -29.72 7.61
CA VAL A 901 -16.81 -29.34 6.28
C VAL A 901 -16.46 -27.89 5.93
N ALA A 902 -15.52 -27.71 5.00
CA ALA A 902 -14.96 -26.41 4.62
C ALA A 902 -15.45 -25.85 3.27
N LYS A 903 -15.94 -26.70 2.36
CA LYS A 903 -16.50 -26.34 1.04
C LYS A 903 -17.33 -27.50 0.45
N ASP A 904 -18.08 -27.23 -0.61
CA ASP A 904 -18.70 -28.25 -1.46
C ASP A 904 -17.65 -29.20 -2.07
N MET A 905 -17.96 -30.50 -2.14
CA MET A 905 -17.14 -31.47 -2.83
C MET A 905 -17.88 -32.75 -3.22
N THR A 906 -17.35 -33.46 -4.21
CA THR A 906 -17.71 -34.86 -4.51
C THR A 906 -16.52 -35.76 -4.19
N VAL A 907 -16.77 -36.90 -3.54
CA VAL A 907 -15.78 -37.93 -3.25
C VAL A 907 -16.25 -39.30 -3.72
N TYR A 908 -15.28 -40.14 -4.10
CA TYR A 908 -15.52 -41.37 -4.85
C TYR A 908 -15.04 -42.59 -4.06
N ALA A 909 -15.87 -43.63 -3.98
CA ALA A 909 -15.46 -44.90 -3.39
C ALA A 909 -14.48 -45.66 -4.28
N LEU A 910 -13.45 -46.28 -3.69
CA LEU A 910 -12.57 -47.23 -4.39
C LEU A 910 -12.62 -48.63 -3.76
N TRP A 911 -12.23 -49.62 -4.56
CA TRP A 911 -12.70 -51.00 -4.39
C TRP A 911 -11.63 -52.03 -4.78
N GLU A 912 -11.17 -52.87 -3.82
CA GLU A 912 -10.31 -54.02 -4.12
C GLU A 912 -11.18 -55.27 -4.34
N LYS A 913 -10.94 -56.03 -5.42
CA LYS A 913 -11.75 -57.23 -5.75
C LYS A 913 -11.41 -58.38 -4.81
N GLU A 914 -12.41 -59.00 -4.20
CA GLU A 914 -12.22 -60.17 -3.33
C GLU A 914 -11.64 -61.34 -4.13
N LYS A 915 -10.58 -61.97 -3.59
CA LYS A 915 -9.81 -63.01 -4.30
C LYS A 915 -10.53 -64.37 -4.26
N ALA A 916 -11.40 -64.59 -5.24
CA ALA A 916 -11.84 -65.93 -5.61
C ALA A 916 -10.69 -66.71 -6.28
N GLU A 917 -10.52 -67.99 -5.94
CA GLU A 917 -9.51 -68.85 -6.56
C GLU A 917 -9.84 -69.12 -8.04
N GLY A 918 -8.92 -68.79 -8.95
CA GLY A 918 -8.89 -69.37 -10.31
C GLY A 918 -9.09 -68.45 -11.52
N THR A 919 -9.32 -67.15 -11.37
CA THR A 919 -9.45 -66.22 -12.53
C THR A 919 -8.34 -65.17 -12.57
N GLY A 920 -7.52 -65.19 -13.63
CA GLY A 920 -6.38 -64.27 -13.86
C GLY A 920 -6.76 -62.86 -14.32
N ASP A 921 -7.72 -62.23 -13.63
CA ASP A 921 -8.19 -60.88 -13.90
C ASP A 921 -7.39 -59.87 -13.06
N LYS A 922 -6.71 -58.91 -13.72
CA LYS A 922 -5.87 -57.91 -13.04
C LYS A 922 -6.74 -56.78 -12.50
N GLY A 923 -7.11 -56.87 -11.22
CA GLY A 923 -7.68 -55.75 -10.48
C GLY A 923 -6.70 -54.59 -10.30
N GLN A 924 -7.23 -53.45 -9.83
CA GLN A 924 -6.48 -52.24 -9.48
C GLN A 924 -5.32 -52.59 -8.54
N GLU A 925 -4.08 -52.22 -8.89
CA GLU A 925 -2.92 -52.52 -8.05
C GLU A 925 -2.99 -51.72 -6.75
N THR A 926 -2.81 -52.41 -5.62
CA THR A 926 -2.81 -51.85 -4.27
C THR A 926 -1.43 -51.94 -3.64
N CYS A 927 -1.14 -51.02 -2.73
CA CYS A 927 0.07 -50.98 -1.93
C CYS A 927 -0.28 -50.90 -0.44
N LYS A 928 0.51 -51.59 0.38
CA LYS A 928 0.38 -51.57 1.83
C LYS A 928 1.18 -50.42 2.42
N VAL A 929 0.52 -49.63 3.26
CA VAL A 929 1.14 -48.60 4.08
C VAL A 929 1.09 -49.03 5.54
N ALA A 930 2.22 -48.97 6.23
CA ALA A 930 2.30 -49.26 7.66
C ALA A 930 2.91 -48.10 8.44
N PHE A 931 2.29 -47.75 9.57
CA PHE A 931 2.68 -46.64 10.43
C PHE A 931 3.25 -47.16 11.75
N HIS A 932 4.58 -47.23 11.82
CA HIS A 932 5.33 -47.65 13.00
C HIS A 932 5.45 -46.47 13.95
N THR A 933 4.52 -46.38 14.90
CA THR A 933 4.38 -45.25 15.82
C THR A 933 5.46 -45.19 16.91
N GLU A 934 6.41 -46.11 16.96
CA GLU A 934 7.50 -46.20 17.95
C GLU A 934 7.04 -45.94 19.41
N GLY A 935 5.93 -46.58 19.79
CA GLY A 935 5.32 -46.48 21.13
C GLY A 935 4.22 -45.41 21.28
N GLY A 936 3.84 -44.70 20.22
CA GLY A 936 2.63 -43.89 20.17
C GLY A 936 1.37 -44.67 19.75
N SER A 937 0.20 -44.05 19.91
CA SER A 937 -1.10 -44.52 19.39
C SER A 937 -1.47 -43.79 18.08
N LEU A 938 -2.14 -44.51 17.18
CA LEU A 938 -2.69 -43.98 15.93
C LEU A 938 -3.93 -44.81 15.55
N LYS A 939 -5.00 -44.17 15.06
CA LYS A 939 -6.28 -44.84 14.75
C LYS A 939 -6.12 -45.97 13.73
N ASN A 940 -5.39 -45.72 12.64
CA ASN A 940 -5.15 -46.66 11.55
C ASN A 940 -3.64 -46.88 11.37
N GLN A 941 -3.09 -47.95 11.95
CA GLN A 941 -1.65 -48.29 11.83
C GLN A 941 -1.27 -49.03 10.54
N THR A 942 -2.25 -49.46 9.74
CA THR A 942 -2.01 -50.07 8.43
C THR A 942 -3.16 -49.71 7.49
N LEU A 943 -2.83 -49.35 6.25
CA LEU A 943 -3.79 -49.02 5.19
C LEU A 943 -3.46 -49.80 3.92
N THR A 944 -4.49 -50.09 3.13
CA THR A 944 -4.36 -50.56 1.74
C THR A 944 -4.74 -49.40 0.83
N ILE A 945 -3.76 -48.82 0.15
CA ILE A 945 -3.90 -47.64 -0.70
C ILE A 945 -3.82 -48.07 -2.17
N VAL A 946 -4.52 -47.38 -3.07
CA VAL A 946 -4.35 -47.58 -4.51
C VAL A 946 -2.94 -47.15 -4.94
N LYS A 947 -2.24 -48.00 -5.69
CA LYS A 947 -0.89 -47.71 -6.17
C LYS A 947 -0.91 -46.47 -7.10
N GLY A 948 -0.08 -45.49 -6.77
CA GLY A 948 -0.02 -44.18 -7.44
C GLY A 948 -0.87 -43.09 -6.78
N ALA A 949 -1.74 -43.42 -5.83
CA ALA A 949 -2.59 -42.46 -5.13
C ALA A 949 -1.83 -41.64 -4.06
N GLY A 950 -2.41 -40.51 -3.67
CA GLY A 950 -1.92 -39.67 -2.57
C GLY A 950 -2.48 -40.10 -1.22
N LEU A 951 -1.69 -39.94 -0.16
CA LEU A 951 -2.09 -40.17 1.23
C LEU A 951 -1.66 -38.98 2.08
N TYR A 952 -2.60 -38.34 2.78
CA TYR A 952 -2.25 -37.39 3.83
C TYR A 952 -1.68 -38.12 5.04
N LEU A 953 -0.47 -37.74 5.45
CA LEU A 953 0.22 -38.36 6.57
C LEU A 953 -0.48 -38.02 7.90
N PRO A 954 -0.87 -39.02 8.73
CA PRO A 954 -1.69 -38.80 9.92
C PRO A 954 -0.85 -38.37 11.13
N LEU A 955 -1.52 -37.83 12.16
CA LEU A 955 -0.89 -37.48 13.44
C LEU A 955 -0.98 -38.67 14.40
N PRO A 956 0.13 -39.27 14.83
CA PRO A 956 0.15 -40.18 15.98
C PRO A 956 0.27 -39.39 17.30
N GLU A 957 -0.14 -39.99 18.40
CA GLU A 957 -0.05 -39.41 19.76
C GLU A 957 0.88 -40.24 20.65
N LYS A 958 1.67 -39.61 21.53
CA LYS A 958 2.50 -40.32 22.51
C LYS A 958 2.63 -39.50 23.78
N LYS A 959 2.15 -40.03 24.91
CA LYS A 959 2.10 -39.29 26.16
C LYS A 959 3.51 -38.87 26.64
N GLY A 960 3.73 -37.56 26.76
CA GLY A 960 5.01 -36.98 27.16
C GLY A 960 6.04 -36.81 26.03
N TYR A 961 5.63 -36.98 24.77
CA TYR A 961 6.47 -36.80 23.60
C TYR A 961 5.73 -36.05 22.48
N ASP A 962 6.42 -35.12 21.86
CA ASP A 962 5.92 -34.36 20.71
C ASP A 962 6.29 -35.09 19.42
N PHE A 963 5.34 -35.20 18.49
CA PHE A 963 5.56 -35.83 17.18
C PHE A 963 6.25 -34.86 16.23
N THR A 964 7.34 -35.29 15.58
CA THR A 964 8.15 -34.43 14.70
C THR A 964 8.19 -34.90 13.25
N GLY A 965 7.24 -35.75 12.83
CA GLY A 965 7.13 -36.21 11.44
C GLY A 965 7.48 -37.69 11.20
N TRP A 966 7.16 -38.14 9.99
CA TRP A 966 7.35 -39.51 9.50
C TRP A 966 8.63 -39.63 8.67
N TYR A 967 9.23 -40.82 8.72
CA TYR A 967 10.45 -41.17 8.01
C TYR A 967 10.31 -42.53 7.30
N LEU A 968 11.01 -42.75 6.20
CA LEU A 968 10.94 -44.00 5.42
C LEU A 968 11.83 -45.12 5.98
N ASP A 969 12.66 -44.81 7.00
CA ASP A 969 13.65 -45.72 7.57
C ASP A 969 13.66 -45.70 9.12
N LYS A 970 14.02 -46.84 9.71
CA LYS A 970 14.12 -47.01 11.18
C LYS A 970 15.23 -46.18 11.85
N SER A 971 16.18 -45.66 11.06
CA SER A 971 17.22 -44.74 11.53
C SER A 971 16.79 -43.27 11.51
N LEU A 972 15.57 -42.98 11.03
CA LEU A 972 14.96 -41.64 11.00
C LEU A 972 15.84 -40.63 10.23
N THR A 973 16.29 -41.03 9.04
CA THR A 973 17.21 -40.27 8.17
C THR A 973 16.54 -39.79 6.88
N GLN A 974 15.62 -40.57 6.32
CA GLN A 974 14.87 -40.25 5.10
C GLN A 974 13.51 -39.68 5.48
N PHE A 975 13.42 -38.36 5.62
CA PHE A 975 12.17 -37.68 5.96
C PHE A 975 11.09 -37.92 4.88
N ALA A 976 9.88 -38.21 5.32
CA ALA A 976 8.73 -38.47 4.46
C ALA A 976 7.67 -37.36 4.49
N GLY A 977 7.57 -36.62 5.60
CA GLY A 977 6.63 -35.53 5.78
C GLY A 977 6.11 -35.40 7.22
N ALA A 978 5.56 -34.23 7.53
CA ALA A 978 4.85 -33.91 8.76
C ALA A 978 3.39 -34.40 8.72
N TYR A 979 2.60 -34.01 9.73
CA TYR A 979 1.14 -34.23 9.72
C TYR A 979 0.46 -33.38 8.64
N ARG A 980 -0.43 -33.99 7.85
CA ARG A 980 -1.12 -33.43 6.67
C ARG A 980 -0.25 -33.15 5.43
N ASP A 981 1.03 -33.51 5.44
CA ASP A 981 1.78 -33.58 4.18
C ASP A 981 1.22 -34.72 3.31
N SER A 982 1.10 -34.50 2.00
CA SER A 982 0.62 -35.51 1.05
C SER A 982 1.78 -36.33 0.48
N TYR A 983 1.79 -37.64 0.74
CA TYR A 983 2.80 -38.56 0.21
C TYR A 983 2.20 -39.50 -0.85
N ARG A 984 2.88 -39.69 -1.99
CA ARG A 984 2.38 -40.52 -3.10
C ARG A 984 2.84 -41.98 -2.98
N ILE A 985 1.89 -42.90 -2.84
CA ILE A 985 2.17 -44.31 -2.54
C ILE A 985 2.35 -45.12 -3.83
N THR A 986 3.59 -45.20 -4.33
CA THR A 986 3.94 -45.95 -5.56
C THR A 986 4.35 -47.42 -5.33
N LYS A 987 4.55 -47.81 -4.06
CA LYS A 987 5.00 -49.12 -3.59
C LYS A 987 4.54 -49.35 -2.14
N ASP A 988 4.64 -50.59 -1.65
CA ASP A 988 4.53 -50.88 -0.21
C ASP A 988 5.53 -50.01 0.57
N THR A 989 5.04 -49.30 1.60
CA THR A 989 5.77 -48.22 2.28
C THR A 989 5.58 -48.29 3.79
N ASP A 990 6.68 -48.41 4.53
CA ASP A 990 6.74 -48.26 5.98
C ASP A 990 7.06 -46.81 6.34
N PHE A 991 6.28 -46.21 7.24
CA PHE A 991 6.55 -44.91 7.86
C PHE A 991 6.89 -45.08 9.34
N TYR A 992 7.97 -44.46 9.80
CA TYR A 992 8.48 -44.50 11.17
C TYR A 992 8.33 -43.14 11.85
N ALA A 993 7.73 -43.11 13.04
CA ALA A 993 7.44 -41.87 13.77
C ALA A 993 8.66 -41.36 14.56
N LYS A 994 9.09 -40.14 14.29
CA LYS A 994 10.08 -39.43 15.13
C LYS A 994 9.39 -38.69 16.28
N TRP A 995 10.01 -38.74 17.45
CA TRP A 995 9.50 -38.21 18.71
C TRP A 995 10.58 -37.44 19.47
N GLU A 996 10.22 -36.27 19.99
CA GLU A 996 11.06 -35.51 20.92
C GLU A 996 10.38 -35.46 22.30
N LYS A 997 11.16 -35.44 23.40
CA LYS A 997 10.58 -35.52 24.76
C LYS A 997 10.03 -34.16 25.18
N ALA A 998 8.75 -34.10 25.55
CA ALA A 998 8.14 -32.89 26.08
C ALA A 998 8.89 -32.41 27.35
N LYS A 999 9.09 -31.10 27.46
CA LYS A 999 9.76 -30.47 28.60
C LYS A 999 8.78 -30.34 29.76
N GLU A 1000 9.12 -30.93 30.91
CA GLU A 1000 8.38 -30.75 32.15
C GLU A 1000 8.90 -29.47 32.84
N GLU A 1001 8.03 -28.50 33.09
CA GLU A 1001 8.35 -27.32 33.91
C GLU A 1001 7.91 -27.55 35.38
N ASP A 1002 8.80 -27.19 36.32
CA ASP A 1002 8.59 -27.38 37.76
C ASP A 1002 7.40 -26.55 38.28
N LYS A 1003 6.29 -27.22 38.59
CA LYS A 1003 5.21 -26.62 39.38
C LYS A 1003 5.63 -26.54 40.85
N LYS A 1004 5.84 -25.32 41.35
CA LYS A 1004 5.71 -25.05 42.77
C LYS A 1004 4.24 -25.05 43.17
N ASP A 1005 3.94 -25.68 44.30
CA ASP A 1005 2.64 -25.58 44.94
C ASP A 1005 2.35 -24.16 45.41
N ASP A 1006 1.10 -23.74 45.27
CA ASP A 1006 0.38 -23.11 46.38
C ASP A 1006 -1.10 -23.51 46.31
N ASN A 1007 -1.76 -23.68 47.46
CA ASN A 1007 -3.03 -24.41 47.55
C ASN A 1007 -4.02 -23.76 48.52
N THR A 1008 -5.08 -23.14 47.99
CA THR A 1008 -6.26 -22.73 48.77
C THR A 1008 -7.58 -22.96 48.03
N ASP A 1009 -8.12 -24.17 48.27
CA ASP A 1009 -9.54 -24.49 48.44
C ASP A 1009 -10.50 -24.46 47.23
N GLN A 1010 -11.68 -25.06 47.42
CA GLN A 1010 -12.49 -25.68 46.37
C GLN A 1010 -13.80 -24.94 46.06
N GLY A 1011 -14.09 -24.79 44.76
CA GLY A 1011 -15.39 -24.38 44.24
C GLY A 1011 -15.65 -25.04 42.88
N ASN A 1012 -16.34 -26.17 42.87
CA ASN A 1012 -16.59 -26.93 41.63
C ASN A 1012 -17.58 -26.22 40.70
N ASN A 1013 -17.07 -25.66 39.61
CA ASN A 1013 -17.74 -25.70 38.30
C ASN A 1013 -16.65 -25.79 37.22
N ALA A 1014 -16.51 -26.97 36.63
CA ALA A 1014 -15.42 -27.28 35.69
C ALA A 1014 -15.80 -26.88 34.26
N GLU A 1015 -15.83 -25.57 33.98
CA GLU A 1015 -15.70 -25.10 32.61
C GLU A 1015 -14.30 -25.46 32.10
N THR A 1016 -14.23 -26.24 31.02
CA THR A 1016 -12.98 -26.51 30.32
C THR A 1016 -12.56 -25.25 29.56
N ALA A 1017 -11.81 -24.37 30.23
CA ALA A 1017 -11.33 -23.13 29.63
C ALA A 1017 -10.57 -23.42 28.34
N ASP A 1018 -11.07 -22.89 27.21
CA ASP A 1018 -10.48 -23.06 25.89
C ASP A 1018 -8.98 -22.70 25.92
N THR A 1019 -8.12 -23.66 25.53
CA THR A 1019 -6.68 -23.43 25.35
C THR A 1019 -6.31 -23.58 23.89
N TYR A 1020 -5.82 -22.49 23.31
CA TYR A 1020 -5.34 -22.45 21.93
C TYR A 1020 -3.84 -22.77 21.87
N THR A 1021 -3.42 -23.36 20.75
CA THR A 1021 -2.06 -23.81 20.51
C THR A 1021 -1.41 -22.91 19.46
N VAL A 1022 -0.44 -22.10 19.89
CA VAL A 1022 0.38 -21.27 19.00
C VAL A 1022 1.63 -22.06 18.66
N LYS A 1023 1.78 -22.46 17.40
CA LYS A 1023 2.97 -23.16 16.88
C LYS A 1023 3.97 -22.17 16.29
N TYR A 1024 5.24 -22.53 16.28
CA TYR A 1024 6.36 -21.72 15.84
C TYR A 1024 7.15 -22.48 14.75
N ASP A 1025 6.85 -22.18 13.49
CA ASP A 1025 7.58 -22.72 12.33
C ASP A 1025 8.78 -21.82 12.04
N ALA A 1026 9.98 -22.35 12.29
CA ALA A 1026 11.22 -21.61 12.10
C ALA A 1026 11.60 -21.40 10.62
N ASN A 1027 10.82 -21.86 9.64
CA ASN A 1027 10.93 -21.49 8.22
C ASN A 1027 12.37 -21.59 7.68
N GLY A 1028 12.94 -22.80 7.75
CA GLY A 1028 14.33 -23.09 7.38
C GLY A 1028 15.39 -22.71 8.44
N GLY A 1029 14.98 -22.20 9.60
CA GLY A 1029 15.83 -22.00 10.79
C GLY A 1029 15.51 -22.98 11.92
N THR A 1030 15.86 -22.60 13.15
CA THR A 1030 15.59 -23.34 14.39
C THR A 1030 14.94 -22.44 15.44
N VAL A 1031 14.11 -23.00 16.31
CA VAL A 1031 13.47 -22.29 17.43
C VAL A 1031 13.51 -23.13 18.69
N LYS A 1032 13.78 -22.51 19.85
CA LYS A 1032 13.97 -23.21 21.13
C LYS A 1032 12.70 -23.87 21.68
N GLU A 1033 11.54 -23.31 21.34
CA GLU A 1033 10.20 -23.76 21.69
C GLU A 1033 9.38 -23.76 20.40
N SER A 1034 8.90 -24.93 19.95
CA SER A 1034 8.20 -25.12 18.67
C SER A 1034 6.68 -24.94 18.76
N SER A 1035 6.13 -24.87 19.98
CA SER A 1035 4.77 -24.42 20.24
C SER A 1035 4.59 -24.01 21.70
N ALA A 1036 3.51 -23.29 21.99
CA ALA A 1036 3.07 -22.95 23.33
C ALA A 1036 1.53 -22.92 23.40
N ARG A 1037 0.97 -23.26 24.57
CA ARG A 1037 -0.47 -23.24 24.82
C ARG A 1037 -0.87 -21.98 25.57
N VAL A 1038 -1.93 -21.31 25.11
CA VAL A 1038 -2.45 -20.09 25.71
C VAL A 1038 -3.94 -20.25 26.04
N THR A 1039 -4.35 -19.87 27.25
CA THR A 1039 -5.77 -19.82 27.62
C THR A 1039 -6.44 -18.63 26.94
N LYS A 1040 -7.66 -18.81 26.42
CA LYS A 1040 -8.51 -17.77 25.84
C LYS A 1040 -8.48 -16.47 26.65
N GLY A 1041 -8.15 -15.35 25.99
CA GLY A 1041 -8.00 -14.02 26.61
C GLY A 1041 -6.62 -13.71 27.21
N LYS A 1042 -5.74 -14.70 27.41
CA LYS A 1042 -4.32 -14.47 27.77
C LYS A 1042 -3.43 -14.44 26.52
N GLY A 1043 -2.19 -14.00 26.69
CA GLY A 1043 -1.19 -13.92 25.64
C GLY A 1043 0.08 -14.71 25.96
N VAL A 1044 0.78 -15.15 24.91
CA VAL A 1044 2.02 -15.90 24.97
C VAL A 1044 3.20 -15.02 24.55
N LYS A 1045 4.36 -15.19 25.19
CA LYS A 1045 5.60 -14.51 24.75
C LYS A 1045 6.20 -15.27 23.56
N LEU A 1046 6.47 -14.55 22.49
CA LEU A 1046 7.07 -15.09 21.28
C LEU A 1046 8.56 -15.43 21.51
N PRO A 1047 9.04 -16.63 21.11
CA PRO A 1047 10.44 -17.02 21.29
C PRO A 1047 11.38 -16.29 20.31
N ALA A 1048 12.68 -16.53 20.45
CA ALA A 1048 13.67 -16.19 19.41
C ALA A 1048 13.97 -17.44 18.54
N ALA A 1049 14.28 -17.22 17.27
CA ALA A 1049 14.72 -18.23 16.32
C ALA A 1049 16.12 -17.89 15.76
N GLU A 1050 16.86 -18.91 15.34
CA GLU A 1050 18.23 -18.80 14.80
C GLU A 1050 18.36 -19.56 13.46
N ARG A 1051 19.00 -18.95 12.45
CA ARG A 1051 19.28 -19.55 11.14
C ARG A 1051 20.67 -19.11 10.66
N GLU A 1052 21.52 -20.06 10.27
CA GLU A 1052 22.89 -19.78 9.83
C GLU A 1052 22.91 -18.87 8.59
N GLY A 1053 23.66 -17.76 8.63
CA GLY A 1053 23.70 -16.74 7.58
C GLY A 1053 22.49 -15.78 7.52
N TYR A 1054 21.55 -15.83 8.47
CA TYR A 1054 20.34 -14.98 8.46
C TYR A 1054 20.00 -14.40 9.85
N ALA A 1055 19.66 -13.11 9.89
CA ALA A 1055 19.12 -12.43 11.06
C ALA A 1055 17.60 -12.64 11.15
N PHE A 1056 17.10 -12.94 12.35
CA PHE A 1056 15.67 -13.12 12.63
C PHE A 1056 14.93 -11.77 12.65
N THR A 1057 13.84 -11.63 11.88
CA THR A 1057 13.08 -10.37 11.79
C THR A 1057 11.82 -10.33 12.65
N GLY A 1058 11.20 -11.48 12.91
CA GLY A 1058 9.98 -11.62 13.71
C GLY A 1058 9.16 -12.88 13.37
N TRP A 1059 8.05 -13.07 14.07
CA TRP A 1059 7.04 -14.09 13.80
C TRP A 1059 5.86 -13.49 13.05
N TYR A 1060 5.33 -14.23 12.08
CA TYR A 1060 4.28 -13.77 11.18
C TYR A 1060 3.12 -14.77 11.14
N THR A 1061 1.87 -14.30 11.11
CA THR A 1061 0.77 -15.14 10.64
C THR A 1061 0.82 -15.19 9.11
N ASP A 1062 0.52 -16.35 8.52
CA ASP A 1062 0.17 -16.53 7.09
C ASP A 1062 1.04 -15.72 6.08
N LYS A 1063 2.38 -15.73 6.25
CA LYS A 1063 3.39 -15.06 5.39
C LYS A 1063 3.30 -13.53 5.20
N GLN A 1064 2.28 -12.80 5.67
CA GLN A 1064 2.17 -11.35 5.43
C GLN A 1064 2.04 -10.45 6.67
N ILE A 1065 1.50 -10.93 7.82
CA ILE A 1065 1.22 -10.07 8.98
C ILE A 1065 2.18 -10.36 10.14
N LEU A 1066 2.90 -9.35 10.63
CA LEU A 1066 3.83 -9.49 11.77
C LEU A 1066 3.06 -9.70 13.09
N ALA A 1067 3.00 -10.94 13.57
CA ALA A 1067 2.47 -11.32 14.88
C ALA A 1067 3.33 -10.78 16.04
N GLY A 1068 4.63 -10.57 15.81
CA GLY A 1068 5.51 -9.82 16.73
C GLY A 1068 6.97 -10.28 16.69
N LYS A 1069 7.86 -9.49 17.32
CA LYS A 1069 9.29 -9.83 17.46
C LYS A 1069 9.53 -10.68 18.72
N ALA A 1070 10.71 -11.30 18.83
CA ALA A 1070 11.09 -12.09 20.00
C ALA A 1070 10.85 -11.30 21.31
N GLY A 1071 10.18 -11.94 22.28
CA GLY A 1071 9.80 -11.35 23.56
C GLY A 1071 8.48 -10.57 23.58
N ALA A 1072 7.88 -10.24 22.41
CA ALA A 1072 6.56 -9.61 22.34
C ALA A 1072 5.46 -10.58 22.78
N VAL A 1073 4.30 -10.05 23.22
CA VAL A 1073 3.17 -10.84 23.70
C VAL A 1073 2.09 -10.94 22.63
N TYR A 1074 1.95 -12.11 22.02
CA TYR A 1074 0.91 -12.43 21.05
C TYR A 1074 -0.33 -13.00 21.76
N LYS A 1075 -1.53 -12.53 21.42
CA LYS A 1075 -2.80 -13.08 21.89
C LYS A 1075 -3.46 -13.82 20.74
N SER A 1076 -3.96 -15.02 21.00
CA SER A 1076 -4.64 -15.84 19.98
C SER A 1076 -5.98 -16.34 20.50
N ASP A 1077 -6.91 -16.47 19.56
CA ASP A 1077 -8.32 -16.87 19.71
C ASP A 1077 -8.63 -18.20 18.99
N ARG A 1078 -7.62 -18.82 18.38
CA ARG A 1078 -7.67 -20.10 17.66
C ARG A 1078 -6.31 -20.81 17.69
N ASP A 1079 -6.28 -22.11 17.41
CA ASP A 1079 -5.03 -22.81 17.09
C ASP A 1079 -4.42 -22.19 15.81
N ILE A 1080 -3.13 -21.85 15.84
CA ILE A 1080 -2.45 -21.14 14.74
C ILE A 1080 -0.97 -21.52 14.64
N CYS A 1081 -0.41 -21.43 13.43
CA CYS A 1081 1.03 -21.51 13.21
C CYS A 1081 1.59 -20.12 12.85
N LEU A 1082 2.68 -19.74 13.51
CA LEU A 1082 3.43 -18.52 13.21
C LEU A 1082 4.76 -18.88 12.56
N TYR A 1083 5.11 -18.17 11.50
CA TYR A 1083 6.28 -18.43 10.67
C TYR A 1083 7.41 -17.43 10.97
N ALA A 1084 8.65 -17.90 11.01
CA ALA A 1084 9.82 -17.04 11.21
C ALA A 1084 10.19 -16.26 9.95
N GLY A 1085 10.38 -14.95 10.09
CA GLY A 1085 10.96 -14.09 9.06
C GLY A 1085 12.48 -13.97 9.19
N TRP A 1086 13.16 -13.90 8.05
CA TRP A 1086 14.62 -13.95 7.93
C TRP A 1086 15.16 -12.85 7.01
N LYS A 1087 16.28 -12.22 7.37
CA LYS A 1087 17.04 -11.31 6.51
C LYS A 1087 18.49 -11.78 6.40
N LYS A 1088 18.97 -12.01 5.18
CA LYS A 1088 20.31 -12.54 4.93
C LYS A 1088 21.40 -11.62 5.47
N VAL A 1089 22.43 -12.19 6.10
CA VAL A 1089 23.64 -11.51 6.54
C VAL A 1089 24.75 -11.81 5.53
N SER A 1090 25.56 -10.81 5.18
CA SER A 1090 26.62 -10.94 4.19
C SER A 1090 27.95 -11.32 4.85
N ASP A 1091 28.28 -12.61 4.84
CA ASP A 1091 29.47 -13.11 5.53
C ASP A 1091 30.79 -12.81 4.78
N GLY A 1092 31.77 -12.30 5.55
CA GLY A 1092 33.16 -12.18 5.13
C GLY A 1092 33.95 -13.46 5.40
N ASN A 1093 34.94 -13.75 4.56
CA ASN A 1093 35.67 -15.03 4.62
C ASN A 1093 36.55 -15.18 5.89
N SER A 1094 36.68 -16.42 6.38
CA SER A 1094 37.46 -16.80 7.57
C SER A 1094 38.98 -16.75 7.34
N GLY A 1095 39.79 -16.52 8.40
CA GLY A 1095 41.23 -16.24 8.25
C GLY A 1095 42.13 -16.31 9.49
N ASP A 1096 42.07 -17.40 10.27
CA ASP A 1096 43.11 -17.85 11.23
C ASP A 1096 43.31 -17.07 12.56
N ASN A 1097 44.15 -17.63 13.44
CA ASN A 1097 44.17 -17.47 14.90
C ASN A 1097 45.22 -16.49 15.44
N THR A 1098 44.96 -15.89 16.61
CA THR A 1098 45.88 -15.98 17.78
C THR A 1098 45.22 -15.55 19.11
N ASN A 1099 45.82 -15.97 20.23
CA ASN A 1099 45.52 -15.51 21.60
C ASN A 1099 45.76 -13.98 21.73
N ASP A 1100 45.22 -13.22 22.70
CA ASP A 1100 45.26 -13.51 24.14
C ASP A 1100 44.26 -12.66 24.99
N THR A 1101 44.32 -12.83 26.32
CA THR A 1101 43.47 -12.25 27.39
C THR A 1101 42.99 -10.78 27.25
N GLY A 1102 41.78 -10.46 27.75
CA GLY A 1102 41.34 -9.06 27.93
C GLY A 1102 40.03 -8.83 28.70
N LYS A 1103 40.09 -8.70 30.03
CA LYS A 1103 38.94 -8.44 30.93
C LYS A 1103 38.22 -7.08 30.72
N SER A 1104 36.88 -7.14 30.66
CA SER A 1104 35.88 -6.32 31.39
C SER A 1104 35.82 -4.77 31.32
N SER A 1105 34.58 -4.26 31.35
CA SER A 1105 34.15 -2.89 31.68
C SER A 1105 34.52 -1.76 30.68
N GLY A 1106 33.74 -0.67 30.56
CA GLY A 1106 32.40 -0.44 31.11
C GLY A 1106 31.94 1.02 31.05
N THR A 1107 30.63 1.22 30.82
CA THR A 1107 29.81 2.42 31.14
C THR A 1107 30.24 3.84 30.68
N LYS A 1108 29.32 4.43 29.88
CA LYS A 1108 28.76 5.79 29.97
C LYS A 1108 29.53 7.02 29.42
N THR A 1109 28.70 7.92 28.86
CA THR A 1109 28.83 9.39 28.71
C THR A 1109 30.00 9.95 27.85
N GLY A 1110 29.82 11.00 27.05
CA GLY A 1110 28.61 11.76 26.72
C GLY A 1110 28.89 13.27 26.53
N ALA A 1111 28.14 13.94 25.65
CA ALA A 1111 28.22 15.38 25.32
C ALA A 1111 29.57 15.87 24.70
N SER A 1112 29.69 17.06 24.08
CA SER A 1112 28.78 17.89 23.24
C SER A 1112 29.52 19.18 22.82
N ILE A 1113 29.21 19.79 21.66
CA ILE A 1113 29.56 21.20 21.29
C ILE A 1113 31.10 21.43 21.07
N SER A 1114 31.66 22.38 20.29
CA SER A 1114 31.23 23.47 19.38
C SER A 1114 32.05 23.37 18.06
N ASP A 1115 31.54 23.65 16.86
CA ASP A 1115 31.36 24.98 16.21
C ASP A 1115 32.59 25.93 16.22
N THR A 1116 33.02 26.35 15.01
CA THR A 1116 33.44 27.75 14.68
C THR A 1116 33.34 28.06 13.16
N GLY A 1117 32.23 28.65 12.74
CA GLY A 1117 32.05 29.78 11.80
C GLY A 1117 32.98 30.16 10.60
N SER A 1118 32.31 30.55 9.50
CA SER A 1118 32.45 31.85 8.77
C SER A 1118 33.18 32.02 7.40
N LYS A 1119 32.35 32.43 6.41
CA LYS A 1119 32.49 33.59 5.46
C LYS A 1119 33.33 33.54 4.15
N ALA A 1120 32.59 33.40 3.03
CA ALA A 1120 32.31 34.43 1.99
C ALA A 1120 33.39 34.96 1.00
N GLY A 1121 32.94 35.23 -0.25
CA GLY A 1121 33.65 36.01 -1.31
C GLY A 1121 33.50 35.42 -2.73
N THR A 1122 32.41 35.66 -3.49
CA THR A 1122 32.21 36.76 -4.47
C THR A 1122 33.21 36.85 -5.65
N GLY A 1123 32.74 36.71 -6.89
CA GLY A 1123 33.48 37.12 -8.11
C GLY A 1123 32.91 36.58 -9.43
N SER A 1124 32.63 37.46 -10.40
CA SER A 1124 32.19 37.13 -11.77
C SER A 1124 32.65 38.21 -12.76
N SER A 1125 33.11 37.83 -13.97
CA SER A 1125 33.04 38.67 -15.19
C SER A 1125 33.54 37.97 -16.47
N ASP A 1126 32.66 37.93 -17.47
CA ASP A 1126 32.90 38.21 -18.91
C ASP A 1126 33.77 37.34 -19.83
N ALA A 1127 33.47 37.50 -21.13
CA ALA A 1127 33.93 36.67 -22.26
C ALA A 1127 34.17 37.50 -23.54
N LYS A 1128 34.79 36.90 -24.59
CA LYS A 1128 34.57 37.32 -26.00
C LYS A 1128 35.05 36.37 -27.10
N THR A 1129 34.11 35.98 -27.96
CA THR A 1129 34.26 35.37 -29.30
C THR A 1129 34.90 36.27 -30.39
N GLY A 1130 35.45 35.66 -31.45
CA GLY A 1130 35.45 36.19 -32.85
C GLY A 1130 36.20 35.25 -33.83
N THR A 1131 35.58 34.57 -34.80
CA THR A 1131 35.15 35.01 -36.17
C THR A 1131 36.31 35.45 -37.09
N SER A 1132 36.41 35.09 -38.37
CA SER A 1132 35.44 34.57 -39.39
C SER A 1132 36.11 33.49 -40.32
N THR A 1133 35.65 33.01 -41.49
CA THR A 1133 34.79 33.54 -42.60
C THR A 1133 34.40 32.43 -43.62
N ALA A 1134 33.44 32.72 -44.53
CA ALA A 1134 33.28 32.17 -45.91
C ALA A 1134 32.74 30.72 -46.12
N ASP A 1135 32.00 30.40 -47.20
CA ASP A 1135 31.10 31.18 -48.09
C ASP A 1135 30.20 30.24 -48.97
N THR A 1136 29.08 30.75 -49.51
CA THR A 1136 28.21 30.20 -50.59
C THR A 1136 27.44 28.87 -50.37
N GLY A 1137 26.24 28.64 -50.93
CA GLY A 1137 25.28 29.58 -51.54
C GLY A 1137 24.21 28.98 -52.48
N SER A 1138 22.95 29.43 -52.32
CA SER A 1138 21.77 29.33 -53.25
C SER A 1138 21.00 27.99 -53.30
N GLY A 1139 19.65 27.96 -53.33
CA GLY A 1139 18.62 29.03 -53.24
C GLY A 1139 17.20 28.48 -53.58
N GLY A 1140 16.08 29.16 -53.34
CA GLY A 1140 15.86 30.46 -52.66
C GLY A 1140 14.41 30.98 -52.80
N SER A 1141 14.11 32.12 -52.13
CA SER A 1141 12.82 32.87 -52.14
C SER A 1141 11.63 32.19 -51.41
N THR A 1142 10.61 32.84 -50.82
CA THR A 1142 10.28 34.25 -50.43
C THR A 1142 9.10 34.21 -49.41
N ASP A 1143 8.65 35.24 -48.68
CA ASP A 1143 8.96 36.69 -48.70
C ASP A 1143 8.83 37.37 -47.29
N LYS A 1144 9.59 38.46 -47.08
CA LYS A 1144 9.45 39.68 -46.19
C LYS A 1144 8.54 39.66 -44.91
N LYS A 1145 8.83 40.39 -43.81
CA LYS A 1145 9.65 41.63 -43.61
C LYS A 1145 9.92 41.99 -42.12
N SER A 1146 11.05 42.67 -41.82
CA SER A 1146 11.30 43.72 -40.76
C SER A 1146 10.87 43.52 -39.27
N ASP A 1147 11.62 43.90 -38.21
CA ASP A 1147 12.93 44.58 -38.08
C ASP A 1147 13.61 44.34 -36.68
N THR A 1148 14.91 44.68 -36.60
CA THR A 1148 15.92 44.87 -35.50
C THR A 1148 15.52 45.32 -34.06
N PRO A 1149 16.43 45.34 -33.02
CA PRO A 1149 17.84 44.83 -32.88
C PRO A 1149 18.37 44.27 -31.48
N VAL A 1150 19.64 43.76 -31.48
CA VAL A 1150 20.76 43.99 -30.48
C VAL A 1150 21.14 42.98 -29.32
N THR A 1151 22.26 42.23 -29.53
CA THR A 1151 23.31 41.65 -28.59
C THR A 1151 22.96 40.70 -27.40
N GLY A 1152 23.76 39.74 -26.89
CA GLY A 1152 25.15 39.18 -27.09
C GLY A 1152 25.76 38.70 -25.73
N LYS A 1153 26.79 37.84 -25.52
CA LYS A 1153 27.72 36.96 -26.32
C LYS A 1153 28.46 35.91 -25.39
N SER A 1154 29.42 35.08 -25.87
CA SER A 1154 29.98 33.86 -25.17
C SER A 1154 31.53 33.64 -25.21
N GLY A 1155 32.12 32.55 -24.63
CA GLY A 1155 33.55 32.16 -24.81
C GLY A 1155 34.17 31.00 -23.97
N ASN A 1156 35.42 30.58 -24.31
CA ASN A 1156 36.20 29.39 -23.84
C ASN A 1156 37.74 29.73 -23.71
N THR A 1157 38.79 28.90 -23.43
CA THR A 1157 39.07 27.43 -23.46
C THR A 1157 40.24 27.03 -22.47
N ALA A 1158 41.11 26.02 -22.74
CA ALA A 1158 42.16 25.45 -21.84
C ALA A 1158 43.53 25.13 -22.52
N ALA A 1159 44.65 24.96 -21.76
CA ALA A 1159 45.88 24.18 -22.13
C ALA A 1159 47.08 24.11 -21.09
N SER A 1160 47.77 22.94 -21.07
CA SER A 1160 49.24 22.63 -20.88
C SER A 1160 50.13 23.01 -19.64
N LEU A 1161 50.59 21.98 -18.89
CA LEU A 1161 51.98 21.44 -18.62
C LEU A 1161 53.27 22.31 -18.79
N PRO A 1162 54.48 22.02 -18.18
CA PRO A 1162 55.07 20.67 -17.94
C PRO A 1162 56.08 20.38 -16.76
N GLY A 1163 56.29 19.08 -16.45
CA GLY A 1163 57.59 18.43 -16.08
C GLY A 1163 58.12 18.47 -14.61
N THR A 1164 59.06 17.60 -14.14
CA THR A 1164 59.65 16.31 -14.61
C THR A 1164 60.54 15.64 -13.53
N GLY A 1165 60.60 14.28 -13.46
CA GLY A 1165 61.65 13.47 -12.77
C GLY A 1165 61.16 12.68 -11.53
N ALA A 1166 61.09 11.34 -11.46
CA ALA A 1166 62.10 10.25 -11.63
C ALA A 1166 62.84 9.92 -10.29
N GLU A 1167 63.10 8.66 -9.87
CA GLU A 1167 62.86 7.32 -10.46
C GLU A 1167 63.07 6.18 -9.40
N LYS A 1168 62.22 5.12 -9.34
CA LYS A 1168 62.59 3.67 -9.34
C LYS A 1168 61.50 2.67 -8.85
N GLU A 1169 61.48 1.53 -9.54
CA GLU A 1169 60.63 0.32 -9.43
C GLU A 1169 61.41 -0.86 -8.77
N PRO A 1170 60.94 -2.15 -8.66
CA PRO A 1170 59.70 -2.77 -9.22
C PRO A 1170 58.91 -3.78 -8.35
N VAL A 1171 57.63 -4.02 -8.72
CA VAL A 1171 56.94 -5.35 -8.77
C VAL A 1171 55.88 -5.29 -9.90
N ILE A 1172 55.52 -6.42 -10.53
CA ILE A 1172 54.67 -6.50 -11.75
C ILE A 1172 53.25 -7.05 -11.47
N GLN A 1173 52.30 -6.67 -12.35
CA GLN A 1173 50.84 -6.93 -12.45
C GLN A 1173 50.39 -8.41 -12.47
N THR A 1174 49.10 -8.80 -12.36
CA THR A 1174 47.77 -8.10 -12.53
C THR A 1174 46.89 -8.14 -11.25
N GLY A 1175 45.64 -7.62 -11.15
CA GLY A 1175 44.63 -7.09 -12.10
C GLY A 1175 43.57 -8.15 -12.48
N ARG A 1176 42.25 -7.86 -12.64
CA ARG A 1176 41.52 -6.59 -12.91
C ARG A 1176 40.27 -6.37 -12.00
N THR A 1177 39.69 -5.17 -12.07
CA THR A 1177 38.51 -4.63 -11.36
C THR A 1177 37.55 -3.88 -12.31
N SER A 1178 36.27 -3.63 -11.95
CA SER A 1178 35.51 -2.37 -12.25
C SER A 1178 34.12 -2.27 -11.55
N PRO A 1179 33.51 -1.06 -11.36
CA PRO A 1179 32.32 -0.88 -10.49
C PRO A 1179 31.18 0.12 -10.94
N ILE A 1180 30.03 0.08 -10.22
CA ILE A 1180 29.08 1.18 -9.86
C ILE A 1180 28.13 1.84 -10.92
N TYR A 1181 26.95 2.30 -10.43
CA TYR A 1181 25.80 3.02 -11.06
C TYR A 1181 26.15 4.41 -11.67
N LEU A 1182 25.38 5.04 -12.59
CA LEU A 1182 23.99 5.54 -12.40
C LEU A 1182 23.37 6.16 -13.69
N LEU A 1183 22.03 6.09 -13.82
CA LEU A 1183 21.09 6.87 -14.67
C LEU A 1183 21.16 6.80 -16.22
N ALA A 1184 19.97 6.81 -16.83
CA ALA A 1184 19.71 7.10 -18.24
C ALA A 1184 18.32 7.74 -18.40
N ALA A 1185 18.16 8.66 -19.35
CA ALA A 1185 16.87 9.24 -19.74
C ALA A 1185 16.85 9.55 -21.25
N ILE A 1186 15.74 9.16 -21.92
CA ILE A 1186 15.17 9.65 -23.20
C ILE A 1186 16.18 10.27 -24.20
N GLY A 1187 16.61 9.58 -25.27
CA GLY A 1187 15.91 9.59 -26.57
C GLY A 1187 16.65 10.53 -27.58
N MET A 1188 16.49 10.48 -28.90
CA MET A 1188 15.75 9.60 -29.83
C MET A 1188 16.36 9.77 -31.26
N VAL A 1189 15.93 8.98 -32.26
CA VAL A 1189 16.21 9.12 -33.73
C VAL A 1189 17.63 8.71 -34.21
N GLY A 1190 17.74 8.24 -35.47
CA GLY A 1190 18.99 7.76 -36.10
C GLY A 1190 18.95 7.78 -37.65
N VAL A 1191 19.38 6.68 -38.29
CA VAL A 1191 19.32 6.35 -39.76
C VAL A 1191 20.56 6.69 -40.63
N LEU A 1192 20.80 5.85 -41.68
CA LEU A 1192 21.68 5.98 -42.87
C LEU A 1192 23.19 5.65 -42.81
N LEU A 1193 23.49 4.34 -42.91
CA LEU A 1193 24.32 3.66 -43.94
C LEU A 1193 25.50 4.36 -44.69
N ALA A 1194 26.58 3.56 -44.86
CA ALA A 1194 27.47 3.47 -46.04
C ALA A 1194 28.50 4.61 -46.34
N ALA A 1195 29.67 4.38 -46.97
CA ALA A 1195 30.49 3.16 -47.17
C ALA A 1195 31.90 3.50 -47.75
N LEU A 1196 32.77 2.48 -47.86
CA LEU A 1196 33.92 2.33 -48.78
C LEU A 1196 35.13 3.30 -48.71
N SER A 1197 36.29 2.78 -48.29
CA SER A 1197 37.57 2.75 -49.08
C SER A 1197 38.74 2.11 -48.31
N VAL A 1198 39.83 1.58 -48.92
CA VAL A 1198 40.04 0.77 -50.15
C VAL A 1198 41.53 0.33 -50.23
N CYS A 1199 41.86 -0.69 -51.04
CA CYS A 1199 43.21 -1.10 -51.51
C CYS A 1199 44.23 -1.80 -50.56
N GLU A 1200 44.27 -3.13 -50.72
CA GLU A 1200 45.43 -3.96 -51.12
C GLU A 1200 46.84 -3.88 -50.48
N GLY A 1201 47.42 -5.07 -50.24
CA GLY A 1201 48.81 -5.21 -49.79
C GLY A 1201 49.58 -6.52 -50.07
N LYS A 1202 49.40 -7.23 -51.21
CA LYS A 1202 50.35 -8.20 -51.85
C LYS A 1202 50.89 -9.43 -51.03
N ARG A 1203 51.22 -10.61 -51.57
CA ARG A 1203 51.00 -11.35 -52.85
C ARG A 1203 51.61 -12.78 -52.71
N SER A 1204 51.34 -13.70 -53.65
CA SER A 1204 51.91 -15.07 -53.82
C SER A 1204 51.22 -16.15 -52.96
N SER A 1205 50.40 -17.07 -53.51
CA SER A 1205 50.64 -18.16 -54.50
C SER A 1205 51.26 -19.44 -53.85
N ARG A 1206 50.87 -20.68 -54.25
CA ARG A 1206 50.51 -21.10 -55.62
C ARG A 1206 49.70 -22.42 -55.74
N ASP A 1207 48.87 -22.50 -56.78
CA ASP A 1207 48.41 -23.68 -57.57
C ASP A 1207 47.81 -24.95 -56.85
N LYS A 1208 46.49 -25.13 -57.05
CA LYS A 1208 45.78 -26.37 -57.49
C LYS A 1208 45.74 -27.63 -56.61
N ALA A 1209 44.51 -27.99 -56.20
CA ALA A 1209 43.63 -28.79 -57.07
C ALA A 1209 42.23 -28.15 -57.10
#